data_AF-A0A2G8KVP6-F1
#
_entry.id   AF-A0A2G8KVP6-F1
#
_cell.length_a   1.000
_cell.length_b   1.000
_cell.length_c   1.000
_cell.angle_alpha   90.00
_cell.angle_beta   90.00
_cell.angle_gamma   90.00
#
_symmetry.space_group_name_H-M   'P 1'
#
loop_
_entity.id
_entity.type
_entity.pdbx_description
1 polymer ?
#
loop_
_entity_poly.entity_id
_entity_poly.type
_entity_poly.pdbx_seq_one_letter_code
_entity_poly.pdbx_strand_id
1 'polypeptide(L)'
;MPGPNIRLTKSRDVITKLTIEAEQVKKTYKTRPTMLQPPIVRSPEDVERRARQRLTLSGVANPDDITVLGELWIQRGQYRRKTFRWLLGNDPGYGFYLWRENEKGPGPGKTKEEVDRATANVSSLVNYMKKVPACVTAHKNKVTGIQADKKAKETGDASLNVLGFSRFHTLTYGDITKSSDKEHQKYCRWILGKKYVMQGSSMHRFQVHLQGLPSSSATTSLDTPAQHSTSTQKTVPRKATQQDQTISSKPTIVSPEAPAGEEVATTATDLSWHRFVSPVQEMWMQKELQKLGLLPGTVEYLQPSRWQGQPLWRTPPLGELQSQRSNKLPKPDDFWLHPMFVWSPETMCQQLMGTAQLPCITASCTGWAEKRGIGKPRVIVGTGGGSSGMLNTSQYNILASTLNCTKCKCSPWASDQPSYLQMLPKALQNLFPAVMTHRKAVCKSLVDQIRRSGKSPSDSSKEIEELLQLRFERAHNQYLTLLKIVSRQARTRASLDAASGLDHAGPSAPFGTYENPTGYRGVTISEQFLATVLISAYSEQKPYLYGHLKGVFGKFWRSDHTRTLAQKVELLSGVMWSFCTFNELWEVVSWVMVDSDSEMSLNKYYQGLSRRYKMAAVDKAAVRWIDKWCCVDPPYAHSAYPRFMGLLSSAFFIIDEEDMQNLRSARAAIGAKGDPTKKQIRKHCRTVIPGPEQLEKRVHAVIQSFETPTGSCSSDRA
;
A
#
# COMPACT_ATOMS: atom_id res chain seq x y z
N MET A 1 -11.14 -30.47 -22.74
CA MET A 1 -10.37 -29.30 -22.24
C MET A 1 -11.33 -28.36 -21.51
N PRO A 2 -11.00 -27.82 -20.32
CA PRO A 2 -11.89 -26.89 -19.65
C PRO A 2 -12.11 -25.64 -20.52
N GLY A 3 -13.34 -25.12 -20.50
CA GLY A 3 -13.69 -23.86 -21.14
C GLY A 3 -12.83 -22.68 -20.65
N PRO A 4 -12.99 -21.47 -21.21
CA PRO A 4 -12.27 -20.31 -20.70
C PRO A 4 -12.55 -20.11 -19.20
N ASN A 5 -11.51 -19.84 -18.41
CA ASN A 5 -11.59 -19.54 -16.97
C ASN A 5 -12.22 -18.15 -16.75
N ILE A 6 -13.50 -18.01 -17.10
CA ILE A 6 -14.22 -16.75 -16.99
C ILE A 6 -14.58 -16.51 -15.53
N ARG A 7 -14.19 -15.33 -15.04
CA ARG A 7 -14.52 -14.88 -13.69
C ARG A 7 -15.97 -14.42 -13.64
N LEU A 8 -16.76 -15.02 -12.77
CA LEU A 8 -18.17 -14.71 -12.58
C LEU A 8 -18.43 -14.12 -11.18
N THR A 9 -19.42 -13.24 -11.07
CA THR A 9 -19.94 -12.78 -9.78
C THR A 9 -20.76 -13.89 -9.10
N LYS A 10 -21.17 -13.69 -7.84
CA LYS A 10 -22.12 -14.59 -7.15
C LYS A 10 -23.46 -14.71 -7.90
N SER A 11 -23.82 -13.70 -8.68
CA SER A 11 -25.02 -13.67 -9.53
C SER A 11 -24.80 -14.27 -10.93
N ARG A 12 -23.64 -14.92 -11.18
CA ARG A 12 -23.21 -15.50 -12.46
C ARG A 12 -22.98 -14.48 -13.58
N ASP A 13 -22.76 -13.21 -13.26
CA ASP A 13 -22.41 -12.17 -14.25
C ASP A 13 -20.91 -12.17 -14.55
N VAL A 14 -20.53 -11.85 -15.78
CA VAL A 14 -19.12 -11.77 -16.18
C VAL A 14 -18.43 -10.59 -15.51
N ILE A 15 -17.36 -10.87 -14.75
CA ILE A 15 -16.52 -9.84 -14.14
C ILE A 15 -15.66 -9.20 -15.23
N THR A 16 -16.00 -7.96 -15.59
CA THR A 16 -15.29 -7.21 -16.64
C THR A 16 -14.01 -6.51 -16.16
N LYS A 17 -13.75 -6.51 -14.85
CA LYS A 17 -12.56 -5.89 -14.25
C LYS A 17 -11.31 -6.73 -14.54
N LEU A 18 -10.26 -6.12 -15.11
CA LEU A 18 -9.00 -6.78 -15.43
C LEU A 18 -8.28 -7.39 -14.20
N THR A 19 -7.50 -8.47 -14.39
CA THR A 19 -6.63 -9.08 -13.37
C THR A 19 -5.33 -8.31 -13.19
N ILE A 20 -4.60 -8.59 -12.10
CA ILE A 20 -3.25 -8.07 -11.87
C ILE A 20 -2.32 -8.46 -13.03
N GLU A 21 -2.43 -9.69 -13.54
CA GLU A 21 -1.65 -10.16 -14.71
C GLU A 21 -1.98 -9.32 -15.96
N ALA A 22 -3.25 -9.08 -16.27
CA ALA A 22 -3.65 -8.19 -17.37
C ALA A 22 -3.16 -6.76 -17.16
N GLU A 23 -3.16 -6.26 -15.92
CA GLU A 23 -2.66 -4.92 -15.60
C GLU A 23 -1.17 -4.79 -15.90
N GLN A 24 -0.37 -5.79 -15.52
CA GLN A 24 1.07 -5.83 -15.82
C GLN A 24 1.33 -5.86 -17.33
N VAL A 25 0.63 -6.72 -18.08
CA VAL A 25 0.77 -6.80 -19.54
C VAL A 25 0.41 -5.46 -20.20
N LYS A 26 -0.66 -4.82 -19.75
CA LYS A 26 -1.08 -3.49 -20.21
C LYS A 26 -0.05 -2.40 -19.87
N LYS A 27 0.56 -2.44 -18.69
CA LYS A 27 1.64 -1.51 -18.28
C LYS A 27 2.90 -1.69 -19.13
N THR A 28 3.31 -2.93 -19.40
CA THR A 28 4.46 -3.24 -20.27
C THR A 28 4.24 -2.72 -21.70
N TYR A 29 3.04 -2.92 -22.25
CA TYR A 29 2.67 -2.41 -23.56
C TYR A 29 2.77 -0.87 -23.65
N LYS A 30 2.33 -0.15 -22.60
CA LYS A 30 2.39 1.32 -22.54
C LYS A 30 3.81 1.87 -22.38
N THR A 31 4.67 1.18 -21.64
CA THR A 31 6.01 1.66 -21.26
C THR A 31 7.09 1.32 -22.27
N ARG A 32 6.95 0.23 -23.03
CA ARG A 32 7.93 -0.22 -24.03
C ARG A 32 7.28 -0.62 -25.36
N PRO A 33 6.58 0.29 -26.06
CA PRO A 33 5.94 -0.04 -27.34
C PRO A 33 6.96 -0.48 -28.43
N THR A 34 8.20 0.01 -28.37
CA THR A 34 9.28 -0.23 -29.34
C THR A 34 10.04 -1.56 -29.19
N MET A 35 9.90 -2.27 -28.06
CA MET A 35 10.51 -3.61 -27.85
C MET A 35 9.71 -4.74 -28.50
N LEU A 36 8.50 -4.45 -28.99
CA LEU A 36 7.71 -5.37 -29.79
C LEU A 36 8.05 -5.09 -31.26
N GLN A 37 8.75 -6.03 -31.92
CA GLN A 37 9.09 -5.99 -33.35
C GLN A 37 7.93 -5.47 -34.23
N PRO A 38 8.21 -4.78 -35.35
CA PRO A 38 7.18 -4.25 -36.25
C PRO A 38 6.17 -5.33 -36.70
N PRO A 39 4.90 -4.94 -36.92
CA PRO A 39 3.77 -5.86 -36.93
C PRO A 39 3.73 -6.70 -38.21
N ILE A 40 4.02 -7.99 -38.11
CA ILE A 40 3.50 -8.96 -39.09
C ILE A 40 2.08 -9.30 -38.63
N VAL A 41 1.09 -8.58 -39.13
CA VAL A 41 -0.31 -9.04 -39.11
C VAL A 41 -0.36 -10.31 -39.93
N ARG A 42 -0.68 -11.44 -39.29
CA ARG A 42 -0.63 -12.77 -39.89
C ARG A 42 -1.98 -13.08 -40.53
N SER A 43 -1.96 -13.83 -41.63
CA SER A 43 -3.20 -14.28 -42.27
C SER A 43 -4.01 -15.17 -41.32
N PRO A 44 -5.34 -15.24 -41.47
CA PRO A 44 -6.21 -16.08 -40.65
C PRO A 44 -5.75 -17.55 -40.61
N GLU A 45 -5.36 -18.10 -41.76
CA GLU A 45 -4.88 -19.47 -41.91
C GLU A 45 -3.61 -19.70 -41.09
N ASP A 46 -2.73 -18.72 -41.07
CA ASP A 46 -1.44 -18.76 -40.38
C ASP A 46 -1.57 -18.70 -38.85
N VAL A 47 -2.61 -18.02 -38.35
CA VAL A 47 -2.92 -17.94 -36.92
C VAL A 47 -3.60 -19.22 -36.45
N GLU A 48 -4.50 -19.76 -37.25
CA GLU A 48 -5.17 -21.03 -36.97
C GLU A 48 -4.19 -22.20 -36.99
N ARG A 49 -3.35 -22.32 -38.04
CA ARG A 49 -2.31 -23.35 -38.15
C ARG A 49 -1.39 -23.37 -36.92
N ARG A 50 -0.95 -22.20 -36.46
CA ARG A 50 -0.13 -22.09 -35.24
C ARG A 50 -0.88 -22.43 -33.97
N ALA A 51 -2.17 -22.13 -33.88
CA ALA A 51 -3.01 -22.54 -32.74
C ALA A 51 -3.15 -24.06 -32.69
N ARG A 52 -3.41 -24.71 -33.84
CA ARG A 52 -3.45 -26.16 -33.98
C ARG A 52 -2.11 -26.82 -33.62
N GLN A 53 -0.99 -26.29 -34.11
CA GLN A 53 0.35 -26.78 -33.75
C GLN A 53 0.61 -26.72 -32.24
N ARG A 54 0.23 -25.61 -31.55
CA ARG A 54 0.37 -25.52 -30.09
C ARG A 54 -0.50 -26.54 -29.37
N LEU A 55 -1.73 -26.77 -29.86
CA LEU A 55 -2.63 -27.77 -29.30
C LEU A 55 -2.06 -29.18 -29.44
N THR A 56 -1.52 -29.52 -30.62
CA THR A 56 -0.83 -30.81 -30.85
C THR A 56 0.38 -30.98 -29.91
N LEU A 57 1.22 -29.95 -29.77
CA LEU A 57 2.36 -29.97 -28.83
C LEU A 57 1.93 -30.12 -27.37
N SER A 58 0.75 -29.61 -27.01
CA SER A 58 0.15 -29.77 -25.68
C SER A 58 -0.58 -31.10 -25.47
N GLY A 59 -0.49 -32.04 -26.43
CA GLY A 59 -1.10 -33.37 -26.33
C GLY A 59 -2.54 -33.48 -26.85
N VAL A 60 -3.05 -32.47 -27.56
CA VAL A 60 -4.41 -32.48 -28.14
C VAL A 60 -4.32 -32.77 -29.64
N ALA A 61 -4.54 -34.04 -30.02
CA ALA A 61 -4.44 -34.47 -31.42
C ALA A 61 -5.59 -33.92 -32.30
N ASN A 62 -6.83 -33.91 -31.79
CA ASN A 62 -8.04 -33.49 -32.52
C ASN A 62 -8.83 -32.43 -31.73
N PRO A 63 -8.40 -31.15 -31.76
CA PRO A 63 -9.11 -30.09 -31.05
C PRO A 63 -10.40 -29.69 -31.77
N ASP A 64 -11.48 -29.51 -31.00
CA ASP A 64 -12.74 -28.96 -31.46
C ASP A 64 -12.64 -27.45 -31.76
N ASP A 65 -13.56 -26.93 -32.57
CA ASP A 65 -13.49 -25.55 -33.09
C ASP A 65 -13.39 -24.49 -31.99
N ILE A 66 -14.08 -24.65 -30.86
CA ILE A 66 -14.01 -23.69 -29.75
C ILE A 66 -12.65 -23.71 -29.06
N THR A 67 -12.00 -24.88 -28.99
CA THR A 67 -10.64 -25.01 -28.44
C THR A 67 -9.61 -24.38 -29.37
N VAL A 68 -9.75 -24.58 -30.68
CA VAL A 68 -8.91 -23.92 -31.69
C VAL A 68 -9.07 -22.40 -31.61
N LEU A 69 -10.31 -21.90 -31.60
CA LEU A 69 -10.61 -20.48 -31.46
C LEU A 69 -10.03 -19.88 -30.18
N GLY A 70 -10.15 -20.58 -29.05
CA GLY A 70 -9.60 -20.14 -27.77
C GLY A 70 -8.08 -19.94 -27.77
N GLU A 71 -7.36 -20.71 -28.59
CA GLU A 71 -5.90 -20.66 -28.72
C GLU A 71 -5.39 -19.71 -29.81
N LEU A 72 -6.26 -19.06 -30.56
CA LEU A 72 -5.87 -18.00 -31.50
C LEU A 72 -5.24 -16.82 -30.74
N TRP A 73 -4.17 -16.27 -31.30
CA TRP A 73 -3.54 -15.08 -30.74
C TRP A 73 -4.25 -13.81 -31.16
N ILE A 74 -4.33 -12.87 -30.21
CA ILE A 74 -4.76 -11.50 -30.46
C ILE A 74 -3.67 -10.81 -31.28
N GLN A 75 -4.07 -10.24 -32.41
CA GLN A 75 -3.17 -9.54 -33.31
C GLN A 75 -3.14 -8.01 -33.10
N ARG A 76 -4.08 -7.43 -32.34
CA ARG A 76 -4.24 -5.98 -32.17
C ARG A 76 -4.32 -5.53 -30.71
N GLY A 77 -3.81 -4.32 -30.44
CA GLY A 77 -3.94 -3.64 -29.14
C GLY A 77 -3.03 -4.16 -28.03
N GLN A 78 -3.41 -3.88 -26.78
CA GLN A 78 -2.53 -4.03 -25.61
C GLN A 78 -2.25 -5.48 -25.17
N TYR A 79 -2.99 -6.46 -25.71
CA TYR A 79 -2.85 -7.88 -25.38
C TYR A 79 -2.38 -8.74 -26.57
N ARG A 80 -1.59 -8.15 -27.48
CA ARG A 80 -0.98 -8.88 -28.60
C ARG A 80 -0.24 -10.13 -28.13
N ARG A 81 -0.29 -11.20 -28.92
CA ARG A 81 0.31 -12.53 -28.66
C ARG A 81 -0.28 -13.29 -27.46
N LYS A 82 -1.27 -12.75 -26.76
CA LYS A 82 -2.08 -13.51 -25.81
C LYS A 82 -3.20 -14.24 -26.54
N THR A 83 -3.65 -15.36 -25.98
CA THR A 83 -4.73 -16.17 -26.58
C THR A 83 -6.10 -15.57 -26.27
N PHE A 84 -7.12 -15.89 -27.06
CA PHE A 84 -8.50 -15.46 -26.77
C PHE A 84 -8.98 -16.00 -25.43
N ARG A 85 -8.63 -17.25 -25.11
CA ARG A 85 -8.87 -17.88 -23.79
C ARG A 85 -8.23 -17.06 -22.66
N TRP A 86 -6.98 -16.64 -22.83
CA TRP A 86 -6.28 -15.82 -21.83
C TRP A 86 -6.99 -14.48 -21.62
N LEU A 87 -7.44 -13.83 -22.70
CA LEU A 87 -8.15 -12.55 -22.61
C LEU A 87 -9.48 -12.66 -21.85
N LEU A 88 -10.27 -13.70 -22.11
CA LEU A 88 -11.53 -13.90 -21.39
C LEU A 88 -11.34 -14.33 -19.93
N GLY A 89 -10.18 -14.86 -19.54
CA GLY A 89 -9.87 -15.07 -18.13
C GLY A 89 -9.42 -13.78 -17.43
N ASN A 90 -8.66 -12.95 -18.13
CA ASN A 90 -7.89 -11.87 -17.51
C ASN A 90 -8.48 -10.48 -17.70
N ASP A 91 -9.03 -10.15 -18.87
CA ASP A 91 -9.69 -8.87 -19.15
C ASP A 91 -10.88 -9.02 -20.12
N PRO A 92 -12.02 -9.59 -19.68
CA PRO A 92 -13.23 -9.68 -20.48
C PRO A 92 -13.73 -8.30 -20.94
N GLY A 93 -13.49 -7.26 -20.14
CA GLY A 93 -13.91 -5.89 -20.43
C GLY A 93 -13.35 -5.38 -21.75
N TYR A 94 -12.08 -5.66 -22.03
CA TYR A 94 -11.45 -5.35 -23.31
C TYR A 94 -12.01 -6.21 -24.46
N GLY A 95 -12.33 -7.48 -24.22
CA GLY A 95 -13.03 -8.32 -25.21
C GLY A 95 -14.39 -7.75 -25.64
N PHE A 96 -15.22 -7.32 -24.67
CA PHE A 96 -16.51 -6.67 -24.97
C PHE A 96 -16.37 -5.30 -25.64
N TYR A 97 -15.26 -4.60 -25.43
CA TYR A 97 -14.95 -3.39 -26.19
C TYR A 97 -14.71 -3.73 -27.66
N LEU A 98 -13.86 -4.72 -27.95
CA LEU A 98 -13.56 -5.15 -29.32
C LEU A 98 -14.79 -5.72 -30.03
N TRP A 99 -15.66 -6.45 -29.32
CA TRP A 99 -16.93 -6.94 -29.87
C TRP A 99 -17.78 -5.78 -30.39
N ARG A 100 -18.00 -4.74 -29.57
CA ARG A 100 -18.80 -3.57 -29.98
C ARG A 100 -18.15 -2.76 -31.10
N GLU A 101 -16.81 -2.67 -31.11
CA GLU A 101 -16.10 -2.01 -32.21
C GLU A 101 -16.30 -2.78 -33.53
N ASN A 102 -16.29 -4.11 -33.49
CA ASN A 102 -16.55 -4.97 -34.65
C ASN A 102 -17.98 -4.83 -35.19
N GLU A 103 -18.97 -4.58 -34.33
CA GLU A 103 -20.37 -4.37 -34.73
C GLU A 103 -20.62 -2.99 -35.36
N LYS A 104 -19.77 -1.99 -35.09
CA LYS A 104 -19.90 -0.64 -35.64
C LYS A 104 -19.38 -0.49 -37.08
N GLY A 105 -18.66 -1.48 -37.60
CA GLY A 105 -17.99 -1.41 -38.91
C GLY A 105 -16.74 -0.50 -38.92
N PRO A 106 -15.96 -0.51 -40.02
CA PRO A 106 -14.77 0.35 -40.14
C PRO A 106 -15.15 1.83 -40.32
N GLY A 107 -14.44 2.73 -39.62
CA GLY A 107 -14.57 4.18 -39.81
C GLY A 107 -14.04 4.67 -41.16
N PRO A 108 -14.43 5.87 -41.62
CA PRO A 108 -14.05 6.40 -42.93
C PRO A 108 -12.53 6.56 -43.07
N GLY A 109 -11.97 6.19 -44.24
CA GLY A 109 -10.58 6.49 -44.62
C GLY A 109 -9.53 5.37 -44.45
N LYS A 110 -9.91 4.09 -44.40
CA LYS A 110 -8.95 2.95 -44.35
C LYS A 110 -9.01 2.12 -45.62
N THR A 111 -7.85 1.60 -46.05
CA THR A 111 -7.73 0.76 -47.26
C THR A 111 -8.39 -0.62 -47.06
N LYS A 112 -8.91 -1.21 -48.14
CA LYS A 112 -9.65 -2.49 -48.13
C LYS A 112 -8.83 -3.64 -47.50
N GLU A 113 -7.52 -3.70 -47.78
CA GLU A 113 -6.61 -4.75 -47.30
C GLU A 113 -6.20 -4.60 -45.81
N GLU A 114 -6.23 -3.37 -45.26
CA GLU A 114 -6.02 -3.12 -43.82
C GLU A 114 -7.27 -3.43 -43.00
N VAL A 115 -8.44 -3.23 -43.60
CA VAL A 115 -9.74 -3.60 -43.02
C VAL A 115 -9.88 -5.12 -43.00
N ASP A 116 -9.56 -5.83 -44.08
CA ASP A 116 -9.81 -7.27 -44.17
C ASP A 116 -8.96 -8.12 -43.20
N ARG A 117 -7.67 -7.80 -43.03
CA ARG A 117 -6.75 -8.60 -42.17
C ARG A 117 -6.90 -8.35 -40.67
N ALA A 118 -7.20 -7.12 -40.26
CA ALA A 118 -7.38 -6.78 -38.83
C ALA A 118 -8.80 -7.14 -38.32
N THR A 119 -9.81 -7.13 -39.20
CA THR A 119 -11.20 -7.44 -38.87
C THR A 119 -11.43 -8.95 -38.75
N ALA A 120 -10.68 -9.78 -39.48
CA ALA A 120 -10.80 -11.25 -39.40
C ALA A 120 -10.46 -11.81 -38.01
N ASN A 121 -9.33 -11.40 -37.41
CA ASN A 121 -8.94 -11.87 -36.07
C ASN A 121 -9.92 -11.42 -34.97
N VAL A 122 -10.44 -10.19 -35.07
CA VAL A 122 -11.46 -9.69 -34.14
C VAL A 122 -12.78 -10.41 -34.35
N SER A 123 -13.15 -10.72 -35.60
CA SER A 123 -14.34 -11.52 -35.91
C SER A 123 -14.23 -12.95 -35.37
N SER A 124 -13.05 -13.58 -35.42
CA SER A 124 -12.81 -14.87 -34.77
C SER A 124 -12.92 -14.78 -33.25
N LEU A 125 -12.47 -13.69 -32.62
CA LEU A 125 -12.65 -13.44 -31.18
C LEU A 125 -14.14 -13.29 -30.83
N VAL A 126 -14.90 -12.54 -31.63
CA VAL A 126 -16.34 -12.39 -31.45
C VAL A 126 -17.05 -13.74 -31.62
N ASN A 127 -16.68 -14.54 -32.61
CA ASN A 127 -17.21 -15.90 -32.78
C ASN A 127 -16.90 -16.78 -31.55
N TYR A 128 -15.68 -16.72 -31.04
CA TYR A 128 -15.30 -17.42 -29.80
C TYR A 128 -16.17 -16.97 -28.61
N MET A 129 -16.35 -15.66 -28.42
CA MET A 129 -17.18 -15.13 -27.33
C MET A 129 -18.67 -15.46 -27.50
N LYS A 130 -19.19 -15.56 -28.73
CA LYS A 130 -20.58 -15.99 -29.01
C LYS A 130 -20.81 -17.47 -28.68
N LYS A 131 -19.77 -18.31 -28.78
CA LYS A 131 -19.82 -19.72 -28.36
C LYS A 131 -19.75 -19.90 -26.83
N VAL A 132 -19.60 -18.82 -26.06
CA VAL A 132 -19.60 -18.84 -24.58
C VAL A 132 -20.90 -18.21 -24.04
N PRO A 133 -21.83 -18.99 -23.46
CA PRO A 133 -23.13 -18.49 -23.01
C PRO A 133 -23.07 -17.29 -22.06
N ALA A 134 -22.15 -17.32 -21.09
CA ALA A 134 -21.97 -16.23 -20.14
C ALA A 134 -21.60 -14.89 -20.81
N CYS A 135 -20.82 -14.92 -21.88
CA CYS A 135 -20.46 -13.73 -22.64
C CYS A 135 -21.64 -13.18 -23.45
N VAL A 136 -22.48 -14.06 -24.02
CA VAL A 136 -23.68 -13.65 -24.76
C VAL A 136 -24.65 -12.92 -23.84
N THR A 137 -24.94 -13.47 -22.66
CA THR A 137 -25.82 -12.85 -21.66
C THR A 137 -25.28 -11.50 -21.20
N ALA A 138 -23.98 -11.43 -20.86
CA ALA A 138 -23.35 -10.20 -20.40
C ALA A 138 -23.32 -9.10 -21.48
N HIS A 139 -23.13 -9.48 -22.75
CA HIS A 139 -23.17 -8.53 -23.86
C HIS A 139 -24.60 -7.98 -24.06
N LYS A 140 -25.63 -8.84 -24.08
CA LYS A 140 -27.04 -8.41 -24.18
C LYS A 140 -27.41 -7.43 -23.07
N ASN A 141 -27.13 -7.75 -21.81
CA ASN A 141 -27.43 -6.90 -20.64
C ASN A 141 -26.72 -5.53 -20.73
N LYS A 142 -25.52 -5.49 -21.29
CA LYS A 142 -24.75 -4.24 -21.43
C LYS A 142 -25.27 -3.37 -22.58
N VAL A 143 -25.72 -3.98 -23.68
CA VAL A 143 -26.35 -3.27 -24.80
C VAL A 143 -27.70 -2.69 -24.39
N THR A 144 -28.54 -3.47 -23.69
CA THR A 144 -29.83 -3.00 -23.18
C THR A 144 -29.66 -1.87 -22.17
N GLY A 145 -28.69 -1.97 -21.25
CA GLY A 145 -28.37 -0.88 -20.31
C GLY A 145 -27.94 0.41 -20.99
N ILE A 146 -27.08 0.34 -22.01
CA ILE A 146 -26.64 1.51 -22.77
C ILE A 146 -27.80 2.15 -23.55
N GLN A 147 -28.70 1.35 -24.13
CA GLN A 147 -29.89 1.85 -24.84
C GLN A 147 -30.88 2.52 -23.88
N ALA A 148 -31.11 1.93 -22.71
CA ALA A 148 -31.98 2.48 -21.68
C ALA A 148 -31.44 3.80 -21.11
N ASP A 149 -30.15 3.86 -20.78
CA ASP A 149 -29.48 5.10 -20.33
C ASP A 149 -29.51 6.20 -21.39
N LYS A 150 -29.35 5.84 -22.68
CA LYS A 150 -29.45 6.80 -23.79
C LYS A 150 -30.87 7.37 -23.89
N LYS A 151 -31.89 6.50 -23.82
CA LYS A 151 -33.30 6.89 -23.88
C LYS A 151 -33.72 7.72 -22.66
N ALA A 152 -33.23 7.41 -21.47
CA ALA A 152 -33.46 8.20 -20.26
C ALA A 152 -32.87 9.62 -20.37
N LYS A 153 -31.68 9.76 -20.98
CA LYS A 153 -31.06 11.07 -21.24
C LYS A 153 -31.79 11.87 -22.32
N GLU A 154 -32.28 11.21 -23.36
CA GLU A 154 -33.02 11.87 -24.46
C GLU A 154 -34.43 12.31 -24.03
N THR A 155 -35.10 11.54 -23.18
CA THR A 155 -36.50 11.79 -22.76
C THR A 155 -36.64 12.52 -21.42
N GLY A 156 -35.58 12.55 -20.60
CA GLY A 156 -35.62 13.06 -19.22
C GLY A 156 -36.38 12.15 -18.24
N ASP A 157 -36.94 11.02 -18.68
CA ASP A 157 -37.69 10.09 -17.84
C ASP A 157 -36.73 9.21 -17.01
N ALA A 158 -36.66 9.50 -15.72
CA ALA A 158 -35.82 8.76 -14.78
C ALA A 158 -36.26 7.29 -14.61
N SER A 159 -37.50 6.92 -14.97
CA SER A 159 -38.01 5.55 -14.87
C SER A 159 -37.34 4.60 -15.87
N LEU A 160 -36.73 5.13 -16.94
CA LEU A 160 -36.01 4.35 -17.96
C LEU A 160 -34.57 4.02 -17.56
N ASN A 161 -34.05 4.58 -16.46
CA ASN A 161 -32.70 4.25 -15.99
C ASN A 161 -32.64 2.80 -15.51
N VAL A 162 -31.55 2.10 -15.83
CA VAL A 162 -31.32 0.74 -15.34
C VAL A 162 -30.77 0.76 -13.91
N LEU A 163 -31.24 -0.16 -13.07
CA LEU A 163 -30.81 -0.24 -11.67
C LEU A 163 -29.29 -0.39 -11.57
N GLY A 164 -28.69 -1.29 -12.33
CA GLY A 164 -27.23 -1.42 -12.46
C GLY A 164 -26.51 -1.95 -11.20
N PHE A 165 -27.24 -2.30 -10.14
CA PHE A 165 -26.74 -2.97 -8.94
C PHE A 165 -27.82 -3.91 -8.37
N SER A 166 -27.46 -4.77 -7.42
CA SER A 166 -28.35 -5.79 -6.81
C SER A 166 -28.77 -6.93 -7.77
N ARG A 167 -29.60 -7.85 -7.27
CA ARG A 167 -30.20 -8.95 -8.06
C ARG A 167 -31.13 -8.47 -9.16
N PHE A 168 -31.59 -7.22 -9.10
CA PHE A 168 -32.45 -6.57 -10.09
C PHE A 168 -31.66 -5.64 -11.03
N HIS A 169 -30.33 -5.79 -11.13
CA HIS A 169 -29.44 -4.86 -11.84
C HIS A 169 -29.76 -4.68 -13.32
N THR A 170 -30.49 -5.61 -13.95
CA THR A 170 -30.89 -5.55 -15.37
C THR A 170 -32.23 -4.87 -15.60
N LEU A 171 -33.01 -4.62 -14.54
CA LEU A 171 -34.33 -4.00 -14.62
C LEU A 171 -34.23 -2.48 -14.57
N THR A 172 -35.16 -1.79 -15.24
CA THR A 172 -35.28 -0.34 -15.14
C THR A 172 -35.91 0.09 -13.83
N TYR A 173 -35.78 1.36 -13.48
CA TYR A 173 -36.43 1.93 -12.30
C TYR A 173 -37.95 1.72 -12.40
N GLY A 174 -38.53 1.94 -13.57
CA GLY A 174 -39.94 1.71 -13.87
C GLY A 174 -40.36 0.25 -13.74
N ASP A 175 -39.54 -0.69 -14.23
CA ASP A 175 -39.83 -2.13 -14.11
C ASP A 175 -39.93 -2.56 -12.64
N ILE A 176 -39.15 -1.94 -11.76
CA ILE A 176 -39.14 -2.26 -10.33
C ILE A 176 -40.25 -1.50 -9.58
N THR A 177 -40.49 -0.23 -9.90
CA THR A 177 -41.46 0.62 -9.18
C THR A 177 -42.90 0.35 -9.59
N LYS A 178 -43.16 -0.04 -10.84
CA LYS A 178 -44.50 -0.30 -11.38
C LYS A 178 -44.90 -1.79 -11.32
N SER A 179 -44.01 -2.66 -10.87
CA SER A 179 -44.28 -4.11 -10.80
C SER A 179 -45.15 -4.49 -9.61
N SER A 180 -46.11 -5.39 -9.86
CA SER A 180 -46.95 -6.03 -8.84
C SER A 180 -46.25 -7.16 -8.07
N ASP A 181 -44.97 -7.43 -8.34
CA ASP A 181 -44.20 -8.47 -7.66
C ASP A 181 -43.90 -8.07 -6.20
N LYS A 182 -44.25 -8.97 -5.27
CA LYS A 182 -44.00 -8.80 -3.82
C LYS A 182 -42.52 -8.58 -3.51
N GLU A 183 -41.59 -9.17 -4.28
CA GLU A 183 -40.15 -9.01 -4.09
C GLU A 183 -39.65 -7.63 -4.53
N HIS A 184 -40.22 -7.04 -5.59
CA HIS A 184 -39.93 -5.67 -6.01
C HIS A 184 -40.46 -4.66 -4.99
N GLN A 185 -41.68 -4.86 -4.49
CA GLN A 185 -42.28 -4.00 -3.45
C GLN A 185 -41.50 -4.03 -2.12
N LYS A 186 -41.02 -5.20 -1.70
CA LYS A 186 -40.13 -5.31 -0.52
C LYS A 186 -38.81 -4.58 -0.75
N TYR A 187 -38.24 -4.69 -1.95
CA TYR A 187 -36.98 -4.06 -2.31
C TYR A 187 -37.07 -2.53 -2.33
N CYS A 188 -38.13 -1.96 -2.90
CA CYS A 188 -38.40 -0.52 -2.85
C CYS A 188 -38.54 0.00 -1.41
N ARG A 189 -39.31 -0.70 -0.56
CA ARG A 189 -39.44 -0.37 0.87
C ARG A 189 -38.11 -0.43 1.61
N TRP A 190 -37.28 -1.43 1.32
CA TRP A 190 -35.94 -1.57 1.91
C TRP A 190 -35.01 -0.41 1.52
N ILE A 191 -35.05 0.06 0.27
CA ILE A 191 -34.26 1.22 -0.17
C ILE A 191 -34.75 2.51 0.46
N LEU A 192 -36.07 2.72 0.56
CA LEU A 192 -36.66 3.88 1.22
C LEU A 192 -36.32 3.92 2.73
N GLY A 193 -36.24 2.77 3.40
CA GLY A 193 -35.89 2.67 4.82
C GLY A 193 -34.40 2.89 5.15
N LYS A 194 -33.52 3.05 4.15
CA LYS A 194 -32.08 3.26 4.36
C LYS A 194 -31.80 4.71 4.78
N LYS A 195 -31.46 4.92 6.06
CA LYS A 195 -31.04 6.23 6.62
C LYS A 195 -29.75 6.78 6.02
N TYR A 196 -28.83 5.92 5.60
CA TYR A 196 -27.53 6.30 5.03
C TYR A 196 -27.36 5.69 3.65
N VAL A 197 -27.41 6.54 2.63
CA VAL A 197 -27.12 6.18 1.23
C VAL A 197 -26.13 7.20 0.69
N MET A 198 -25.01 6.72 0.14
CA MET A 198 -23.93 7.54 -0.38
C MET A 198 -24.44 8.45 -1.51
N GLN A 199 -24.37 9.77 -1.33
CA GLN A 199 -24.80 10.74 -2.33
C GLN A 199 -24.10 10.50 -3.68
N GLY A 200 -24.84 10.64 -4.78
CA GLY A 200 -24.35 10.40 -6.14
C GLY A 200 -24.23 8.92 -6.59
N SER A 201 -24.36 7.95 -5.68
CA SER A 201 -24.35 6.52 -6.03
C SER A 201 -25.59 6.09 -6.82
N SER A 202 -25.52 4.97 -7.56
CA SER A 202 -26.69 4.41 -8.26
C SER A 202 -27.85 4.11 -7.30
N MET A 203 -27.55 3.69 -6.06
CA MET A 203 -28.54 3.47 -5.01
C MET A 203 -29.18 4.78 -4.53
N HIS A 204 -28.41 5.86 -4.45
CA HIS A 204 -28.94 7.20 -4.14
C HIS A 204 -29.83 7.72 -5.25
N ARG A 205 -29.45 7.58 -6.52
CA ARG A 205 -30.28 8.00 -7.67
C ARG A 205 -31.61 7.26 -7.70
N PHE A 206 -31.60 5.95 -7.44
CA PHE A 206 -32.83 5.16 -7.36
C PHE A 206 -33.66 5.52 -6.12
N GLN A 207 -33.01 5.80 -4.97
CA GLN A 207 -33.71 6.27 -3.77
C GLN A 207 -34.39 7.63 -3.99
N VAL A 208 -33.72 8.58 -4.65
CA VAL A 208 -34.30 9.88 -5.02
C VAL A 208 -35.47 9.71 -5.98
N HIS A 209 -35.36 8.80 -6.97
CA HIS A 209 -36.48 8.46 -7.85
C HIS A 209 -37.69 7.90 -7.08
N LEU A 210 -37.46 7.00 -6.11
CA LEU A 210 -38.52 6.46 -5.24
C LEU A 210 -39.17 7.53 -4.35
N GLN A 211 -38.39 8.49 -3.86
CA GLN A 211 -38.87 9.60 -3.03
C GLN A 211 -39.70 10.63 -3.82
N GLY A 212 -39.45 10.75 -5.13
CA GLY A 212 -40.19 11.66 -6.02
C GLY A 212 -41.52 11.11 -6.55
N LEU A 213 -41.90 9.88 -6.19
CA LEU A 213 -43.19 9.29 -6.60
C LEU A 213 -44.32 9.79 -5.66
N PRO A 214 -45.53 10.09 -6.19
CA PRO A 214 -46.65 10.54 -5.37
C PRO A 214 -47.00 9.51 -4.29
N SER A 215 -47.12 9.96 -3.04
CA SER A 215 -47.65 9.14 -1.95
C SER A 215 -49.17 9.07 -2.02
N SER A 216 -49.72 8.18 -2.85
CA SER A 216 -51.07 7.58 -2.74
C SER A 216 -51.16 6.47 -3.81
N SER A 217 -51.26 5.20 -3.42
CA SER A 217 -52.54 4.59 -3.12
C SER A 217 -52.50 3.69 -1.88
N ALA A 218 -53.07 4.22 -0.80
CA ALA A 218 -53.79 3.40 0.17
C ALA A 218 -55.23 3.93 0.19
N THR A 219 -56.17 3.26 -0.52
CA THR A 219 -57.55 3.08 -0.03
C THR A 219 -58.35 2.06 -0.84
N THR A 220 -58.75 0.99 -0.16
CA THR A 220 -60.10 0.41 -0.13
C THR A 220 -60.19 -0.09 1.32
N SER A 221 -61.07 0.32 2.22
CA SER A 221 -62.27 1.17 2.27
C SER A 221 -62.54 1.45 3.76
N LEU A 222 -63.33 2.50 4.03
CA LEU A 222 -64.28 2.72 5.14
C LEU A 222 -64.30 1.68 6.30
N ASP A 223 -64.25 2.07 7.58
CA ASP A 223 -65.25 2.92 8.22
C ASP A 223 -64.68 3.89 9.28
N THR A 224 -65.19 5.11 9.26
CA THR A 224 -65.46 5.90 10.49
C THR A 224 -66.84 6.50 10.25
N PRO A 225 -67.76 6.43 11.21
CA PRO A 225 -68.00 7.61 12.04
C PRO A 225 -68.34 7.16 13.48
N ALA A 226 -68.36 7.98 14.51
CA ALA A 226 -68.16 9.40 14.67
C ALA A 226 -67.87 9.63 16.16
N GLN A 227 -67.40 10.83 16.41
CA GLN A 227 -67.24 11.44 17.71
C GLN A 227 -68.56 11.48 18.48
N HIS A 228 -68.49 11.25 19.79
CA HIS A 228 -69.17 12.12 20.76
C HIS A 228 -68.33 12.27 22.03
N SER A 229 -67.80 13.49 22.17
CA SER A 229 -67.77 14.35 23.36
C SER A 229 -67.92 13.76 24.77
N THR A 230 -66.91 14.13 25.57
CA THR A 230 -66.93 14.54 27.00
C THR A 230 -67.15 13.51 28.12
N SER A 231 -66.10 13.41 28.95
CA SER A 231 -66.11 13.69 30.40
C SER A 231 -65.65 12.55 31.33
N THR A 232 -64.73 12.94 32.21
CA THR A 232 -64.45 12.46 33.57
C THR A 232 -63.74 11.13 33.84
N GLN A 233 -62.74 11.30 34.71
CA GLN A 233 -61.92 10.36 35.47
C GLN A 233 -62.71 9.23 36.15
N LYS A 234 -62.13 8.01 36.24
CA LYS A 234 -61.62 7.37 37.47
C LYS A 234 -61.38 5.85 37.34
N THR A 235 -60.15 5.44 37.68
CA THR A 235 -59.71 4.28 38.49
C THR A 235 -60.26 2.84 38.29
N VAL A 236 -59.37 1.92 37.85
CA VAL A 236 -58.82 0.67 38.50
C VAL A 236 -59.82 -0.27 39.22
N PRO A 237 -59.85 -1.63 39.00
CA PRO A 237 -58.79 -2.62 39.37
C PRO A 237 -58.59 -3.84 38.43
N ARG A 238 -57.37 -4.36 38.23
CA ARG A 238 -56.57 -5.37 38.98
C ARG A 238 -57.14 -6.80 39.05
N LYS A 239 -56.55 -7.71 38.26
CA LYS A 239 -55.92 -9.01 38.65
C LYS A 239 -55.32 -9.67 37.38
N ALA A 240 -53.99 -9.80 37.31
CA ALA A 240 -53.21 -11.02 37.60
C ALA A 240 -53.54 -12.16 36.60
N THR A 241 -52.61 -12.72 35.84
CA THR A 241 -51.36 -13.37 36.30
C THR A 241 -50.49 -13.74 35.09
N GLN A 242 -49.17 -13.48 35.18
CA GLN A 242 -47.99 -14.20 34.60
C GLN A 242 -47.96 -14.46 33.08
N GLN A 243 -46.96 -14.07 32.30
CA GLN A 243 -45.50 -14.24 32.48
C GLN A 243 -44.74 -13.18 31.67
N ASP A 244 -43.54 -12.84 32.17
CA ASP A 244 -42.80 -11.62 31.89
C ASP A 244 -42.47 -11.30 30.43
N GLN A 245 -42.61 -10.01 30.18
CA GLN A 245 -42.40 -9.26 28.97
C GLN A 245 -40.98 -8.69 28.89
N THR A 246 -40.51 -8.60 27.65
CA THR A 246 -39.84 -7.43 27.04
C THR A 246 -38.66 -6.76 27.75
N ILE A 247 -37.54 -6.77 27.04
CA ILE A 247 -36.52 -5.72 27.07
C ILE A 247 -37.03 -4.51 26.25
N SER A 248 -37.27 -3.38 26.91
CA SER A 248 -37.03 -2.03 26.34
C SER A 248 -37.20 -0.97 27.43
N SER A 249 -36.14 -0.24 27.77
CA SER A 249 -36.05 1.18 27.39
C SER A 249 -34.86 1.92 28.03
N LYS A 250 -34.15 2.62 27.13
CA LYS A 250 -33.37 3.86 27.29
C LYS A 250 -32.09 3.88 28.14
N PRO A 251 -31.16 4.78 27.77
CA PRO A 251 -29.74 4.53 27.79
C PRO A 251 -29.06 5.28 28.94
N THR A 252 -28.40 4.52 29.81
CA THR A 252 -27.51 5.05 30.83
C THR A 252 -26.09 4.80 30.37
N ILE A 253 -25.30 5.87 30.37
CA ILE A 253 -23.85 5.86 30.20
C ILE A 253 -23.26 4.91 31.24
N VAL A 254 -22.65 3.80 30.81
CA VAL A 254 -21.86 2.91 31.67
C VAL A 254 -20.54 2.59 30.96
N SER A 255 -19.47 2.79 31.71
CA SER A 255 -18.08 2.40 31.45
C SER A 255 -17.94 0.99 30.85
N PRO A 256 -16.92 0.74 30.02
CA PRO A 256 -16.63 -0.63 29.59
C PRO A 256 -16.14 -1.46 30.78
N GLU A 257 -16.92 -2.49 31.07
CA GLU A 257 -16.69 -3.54 32.04
C GLU A 257 -15.45 -4.38 31.64
N ALA A 258 -14.70 -4.80 32.65
CA ALA A 258 -13.41 -5.45 32.55
C ALA A 258 -13.47 -6.81 31.82
N PRO A 259 -12.45 -7.18 31.02
CA PRO A 259 -12.33 -8.55 30.54
C PRO A 259 -11.93 -9.47 31.70
N ALA A 260 -12.63 -10.60 31.74
CA ALA A 260 -12.48 -11.68 32.69
C ALA A 260 -11.05 -12.23 32.79
N GLY A 261 -10.60 -12.39 34.04
CA GLY A 261 -9.67 -13.40 34.52
C GLY A 261 -8.42 -13.65 33.70
N GLU A 262 -7.42 -12.77 33.83
CA GLU A 262 -6.03 -13.19 33.67
C GLU A 262 -5.65 -14.11 34.84
N GLU A 263 -5.22 -15.33 34.54
CA GLU A 263 -4.51 -16.19 35.49
C GLU A 263 -3.31 -15.41 36.05
N VAL A 264 -3.43 -15.06 37.33
CA VAL A 264 -2.34 -14.53 38.14
C VAL A 264 -1.33 -15.65 38.35
N ALA A 265 -0.22 -15.61 37.62
CA ALA A 265 0.92 -16.47 37.88
C ALA A 265 1.53 -16.11 39.24
N THR A 266 1.29 -16.99 40.21
CA THR A 266 1.89 -17.02 41.54
C THR A 266 3.40 -17.24 41.48
N THR A 267 4.11 -16.48 42.30
CA THR A 267 5.48 -16.64 42.81
C THR A 267 6.26 -17.92 42.44
N ALA A 268 6.87 -17.92 41.26
CA ALA A 268 8.14 -18.57 40.93
C ALA A 268 8.59 -17.98 39.58
N THR A 269 9.88 -17.81 39.37
CA THR A 269 10.50 -17.46 38.07
C THR A 269 10.27 -18.56 37.05
N ASP A 270 9.04 -18.68 36.54
CA ASP A 270 8.72 -19.55 35.42
C ASP A 270 9.11 -18.83 34.13
N LEU A 271 10.39 -18.97 33.76
CA LEU A 271 10.98 -18.46 32.52
C LEU A 271 10.67 -19.40 31.33
N SER A 272 9.49 -20.03 31.29
CA SER A 272 9.09 -20.88 30.17
C SER A 272 8.71 -20.02 28.97
N TRP A 273 9.69 -19.77 28.09
CA TRP A 273 9.49 -19.02 26.84
C TRP A 273 9.12 -19.92 25.66
N HIS A 274 8.78 -21.19 25.92
CA HIS A 274 8.45 -22.21 24.94
C HIS A 274 7.30 -21.82 23.98
N ARG A 275 6.45 -20.85 24.36
CA ARG A 275 5.37 -20.31 23.52
C ARG A 275 5.80 -19.15 22.60
N PHE A 276 6.99 -18.60 22.79
CA PHE A 276 7.46 -17.39 22.10
C PHE A 276 8.68 -17.64 21.21
N VAL A 277 9.49 -18.63 21.54
CA VAL A 277 10.71 -19.00 20.81
C VAL A 277 10.88 -20.52 20.81
N SER A 278 11.71 -21.05 19.90
CA SER A 278 12.04 -22.48 19.91
C SER A 278 12.80 -22.86 21.19
N PRO A 279 12.71 -24.12 21.65
CA PRO A 279 13.45 -24.56 22.83
C PRO A 279 14.97 -24.35 22.72
N VAL A 280 15.54 -24.52 21.52
CA VAL A 280 16.97 -24.29 21.27
C VAL A 280 17.33 -22.80 21.39
N GLN A 281 16.49 -21.91 20.85
CA GLN A 281 16.64 -20.46 20.99
C GLN A 281 16.55 -20.02 22.45
N GLU A 282 15.59 -20.55 23.20
CA GLU A 282 15.40 -20.27 24.62
C GLU A 282 16.60 -20.66 25.46
N MET A 283 17.10 -21.89 25.30
CA MET A 283 18.29 -22.37 26.02
C MET A 283 19.50 -21.47 25.75
N TRP A 284 19.70 -21.06 24.49
CA TRP A 284 20.80 -20.15 24.13
C TRP A 284 20.64 -18.78 24.82
N MET A 285 19.45 -18.17 24.74
CA MET A 285 19.18 -16.86 25.36
C MET A 285 19.35 -16.90 26.88
N GLN A 286 18.81 -17.92 27.55
CA GLN A 286 18.95 -18.09 29.00
C GLN A 286 20.41 -18.25 29.42
N LYS A 287 21.20 -19.05 28.70
CA LYS A 287 22.64 -19.20 28.96
C LYS A 287 23.39 -17.87 28.82
N GLU A 288 23.03 -17.06 27.83
CA GLU A 288 23.67 -15.76 27.62
C GLU A 288 23.25 -14.74 28.70
N LEU A 289 21.99 -14.75 29.14
CA LEU A 289 21.54 -13.92 30.27
C LEU A 289 22.18 -14.32 31.60
N GLN A 290 22.44 -15.61 31.80
CA GLN A 290 23.16 -16.11 32.97
C GLN A 290 24.58 -15.53 33.03
N LYS A 291 25.30 -15.51 31.90
CA LYS A 291 26.64 -14.88 31.83
C LYS A 291 26.62 -13.38 32.15
N LEU A 292 25.52 -12.72 31.82
CA LEU A 292 25.32 -11.29 32.06
C LEU A 292 24.83 -10.97 33.48
N GLY A 293 24.58 -11.98 34.33
CA GLY A 293 24.05 -11.76 35.67
C GLY A 293 22.64 -11.15 35.68
N LEU A 294 21.83 -11.41 34.64
CA LEU A 294 20.49 -10.84 34.51
C LEU A 294 19.38 -11.79 34.97
N LEU A 295 19.73 -13.02 35.37
CA LEU A 295 18.80 -14.02 35.89
C LEU A 295 18.80 -14.05 37.44
N PRO A 296 17.61 -14.06 38.09
CA PRO A 296 17.49 -14.15 39.54
C PRO A 296 18.20 -15.37 40.12
N GLY A 297 18.85 -15.22 41.29
CA GLY A 297 19.50 -16.33 41.99
C GLY A 297 20.93 -16.66 41.53
N THR A 298 21.48 -15.92 40.57
CA THR A 298 22.92 -15.96 40.30
C THR A 298 23.65 -15.12 41.36
N VAL A 299 24.83 -15.55 41.82
CA VAL A 299 25.69 -14.81 42.79
C VAL A 299 26.00 -13.39 42.29
N GLU A 300 25.87 -13.17 40.98
CA GLU A 300 26.21 -11.96 40.24
C GLU A 300 24.96 -11.14 39.83
N TYR A 301 23.76 -11.58 40.23
CA TYR A 301 22.50 -10.92 39.92
C TYR A 301 22.53 -9.48 40.44
N LEU A 302 22.42 -8.50 39.54
CA LEU A 302 22.42 -7.05 39.81
C LEU A 302 23.79 -6.37 40.04
N GLN A 303 24.94 -6.97 39.73
CA GLN A 303 26.21 -6.23 39.76
C GLN A 303 26.37 -5.33 38.51
N PRO A 304 26.25 -3.98 38.61
CA PRO A 304 26.23 -3.09 37.44
C PRO A 304 27.58 -3.03 36.70
N SER A 305 28.67 -3.38 37.40
CA SER A 305 30.06 -3.35 36.92
C SER A 305 30.35 -4.36 35.81
N ARG A 306 29.74 -5.55 35.80
CA ARG A 306 29.98 -6.55 34.75
C ARG A 306 29.24 -6.23 33.44
N TRP A 307 28.18 -5.43 33.51
CA TRP A 307 27.46 -4.96 32.33
C TRP A 307 28.18 -3.78 31.65
N GLN A 308 29.23 -3.23 32.27
CA GLN A 308 30.00 -2.10 31.72
C GLN A 308 30.78 -2.55 30.47
N GLY A 309 30.58 -1.84 29.36
CA GLY A 309 31.23 -2.16 28.08
C GLY A 309 30.68 -3.40 27.35
N GLN A 310 29.64 -4.04 27.87
CA GLN A 310 29.02 -5.20 27.24
C GLN A 310 28.15 -4.80 26.04
N PRO A 311 28.22 -5.51 24.90
CA PRO A 311 27.35 -5.21 23.77
C PRO A 311 25.88 -5.49 24.09
N LEU A 312 25.01 -4.56 23.72
CA LEU A 312 23.55 -4.71 23.83
C LEU A 312 23.02 -5.82 22.90
N TRP A 313 23.70 -6.01 21.78
CA TRP A 313 23.42 -7.04 20.80
C TRP A 313 24.16 -8.33 21.12
N ARG A 314 23.45 -9.46 21.03
CA ARG A 314 23.98 -10.80 21.21
C ARG A 314 23.68 -11.64 19.98
N THR A 315 24.73 -12.22 19.42
CA THR A 315 24.66 -13.06 18.23
C THR A 315 24.74 -14.52 18.65
N PRO A 316 23.88 -15.39 18.10
CA PRO A 316 23.99 -16.82 18.38
C PRO A 316 25.30 -17.38 17.83
N PRO A 317 25.87 -18.41 18.47
CA PRO A 317 27.00 -19.13 17.93
C PRO A 317 26.63 -19.77 16.58
N LEU A 318 27.60 -19.84 15.66
CA LEU A 318 27.43 -20.51 14.38
C LEU A 318 27.13 -22.00 14.63
N GLY A 319 26.03 -22.52 14.07
CA GLY A 319 25.62 -23.92 14.23
C GLY A 319 26.72 -24.91 13.82
N GLU A 320 27.51 -24.55 12.81
CA GLU A 320 28.72 -25.26 12.35
C GLU A 320 29.72 -25.55 13.48
N LEU A 321 29.97 -24.58 14.35
CA LEU A 321 30.95 -24.69 15.44
C LEU A 321 30.41 -25.45 16.64
N GLN A 322 29.09 -25.48 16.83
CA GLN A 322 28.47 -26.20 17.94
C GLN A 322 28.35 -27.69 17.66
N SER A 323 27.95 -28.08 16.45
CA SER A 323 27.80 -29.50 16.10
C SER A 323 29.15 -30.22 16.09
N GLN A 324 30.21 -29.58 15.59
CA GLN A 324 31.57 -30.15 15.57
C GLN A 324 32.13 -30.45 16.96
N ARG A 325 31.74 -29.69 18.00
CA ARG A 325 32.24 -29.89 19.37
C ARG A 325 31.51 -30.99 20.15
N SER A 326 30.34 -31.40 19.70
CA SER A 326 29.43 -32.23 20.51
C SER A 326 29.40 -33.72 20.15
N ASN A 327 30.08 -34.14 19.07
CA ASN A 327 30.00 -35.50 18.48
C ASN A 327 28.56 -35.99 18.19
N LYS A 328 27.56 -35.10 18.24
CA LYS A 328 26.16 -35.40 17.97
C LYS A 328 25.82 -34.99 16.54
N LEU A 329 24.84 -35.70 15.96
CA LEU A 329 24.26 -35.32 14.67
C LEU A 329 23.68 -33.89 14.77
N PRO A 330 23.96 -33.02 13.79
CA PRO A 330 23.40 -31.67 13.77
C PRO A 330 21.87 -31.74 13.71
N LYS A 331 21.16 -30.80 14.34
CA LYS A 331 19.70 -30.65 14.18
C LYS A 331 19.38 -29.41 13.35
N PRO A 332 18.30 -29.41 12.55
CA PRO A 332 17.90 -28.24 11.77
C PRO A 332 17.71 -26.95 12.60
N ASP A 333 17.26 -27.08 13.84
CA ASP A 333 16.99 -25.94 14.74
C ASP A 333 18.27 -25.23 15.20
N ASP A 334 19.41 -25.92 15.20
CA ASP A 334 20.71 -25.34 15.57
C ASP A 334 21.19 -24.30 14.54
N PHE A 335 20.66 -24.36 13.31
CA PHE A 335 20.96 -23.44 12.20
C PHE A 335 19.96 -22.29 12.12
N TRP A 336 18.92 -22.32 12.96
CA TRP A 336 17.80 -21.38 12.91
C TRP A 336 17.69 -20.54 14.19
N LEU A 337 18.83 -20.01 14.64
CA LEU A 337 18.89 -19.12 15.79
C LEU A 337 18.85 -17.65 15.36
N HIS A 338 18.18 -16.82 16.16
CA HIS A 338 18.01 -15.40 15.96
C HIS A 338 18.81 -14.60 17.00
N PRO A 339 19.47 -13.50 16.59
CA PRO A 339 20.10 -12.57 17.53
C PRO A 339 19.11 -12.01 18.54
N MET A 340 19.62 -11.54 19.67
CA MET A 340 18.82 -10.82 20.66
C MET A 340 19.43 -9.47 21.01
N PHE A 341 18.56 -8.52 21.31
CA PHE A 341 18.89 -7.21 21.85
C PHE A 341 18.40 -7.15 23.30
N VAL A 342 19.33 -6.90 24.22
CA VAL A 342 19.03 -6.83 25.65
C VAL A 342 18.71 -5.38 26.01
N TRP A 343 17.46 -5.14 26.43
CA TRP A 343 16.96 -3.83 26.84
C TRP A 343 16.79 -3.75 28.36
N SER A 344 17.70 -3.03 29.00
CA SER A 344 17.74 -2.80 30.45
C SER A 344 18.04 -1.32 30.69
N PRO A 345 17.07 -0.44 30.40
CA PRO A 345 17.29 1.00 30.46
C PRO A 345 17.69 1.48 31.86
N GLU A 346 17.28 0.79 32.91
CA GLU A 346 17.67 1.07 34.29
C GLU A 346 19.19 0.90 34.51
N THR A 347 19.77 -0.16 33.97
CA THR A 347 21.23 -0.41 34.02
C THR A 347 21.96 0.57 33.09
N MET A 348 21.40 0.82 31.90
CA MET A 348 21.98 1.76 30.91
C MET A 348 21.99 3.20 31.43
N CYS A 349 20.92 3.64 32.09
CA CYS A 349 20.78 4.99 32.61
C CYS A 349 21.79 5.26 33.72
N GLN A 350 22.00 4.28 34.62
CA GLN A 350 23.02 4.35 35.65
C GLN A 350 24.43 4.49 35.05
N GLN A 351 24.73 3.75 33.98
CA GLN A 351 26.04 3.78 33.31
C GLN A 351 26.28 5.06 32.50
N LEU A 352 25.27 5.51 31.74
CA LEU A 352 25.40 6.65 30.83
C LEU A 352 25.27 8.01 31.55
N MET A 353 24.50 8.06 32.64
CA MET A 353 24.13 9.31 33.30
C MET A 353 24.49 9.35 34.79
N GLY A 354 25.30 8.41 35.28
CA GLY A 354 25.99 8.46 36.57
C GLY A 354 25.13 8.21 37.81
N THR A 355 23.85 8.62 37.85
CA THR A 355 22.94 8.42 39.00
C THR A 355 21.45 8.54 38.67
N ALA A 356 21.05 8.80 37.42
CA ALA A 356 19.66 9.08 37.08
C ALA A 356 18.76 7.85 37.25
N GLN A 357 17.97 7.84 38.32
CA GLN A 357 16.91 6.87 38.56
C GLN A 357 15.78 7.11 37.55
N LEU A 358 15.29 6.04 36.91
CA LEU A 358 14.20 6.16 35.95
C LEU A 358 12.87 6.44 36.67
N PRO A 359 12.01 7.32 36.12
CA PRO A 359 10.75 7.66 36.75
C PRO A 359 9.76 6.49 36.70
N CYS A 360 8.84 6.44 37.66
CA CYS A 360 7.68 5.56 37.59
C CYS A 360 6.84 5.81 36.33
N ILE A 361 6.21 4.76 35.78
CA ILE A 361 5.25 4.88 34.65
C ILE A 361 4.03 5.74 34.99
N THR A 362 3.65 5.82 36.27
CA THR A 362 2.54 6.65 36.73
C THR A 362 3.01 8.10 36.87
N ALA A 363 2.53 8.99 36.00
CA ALA A 363 2.98 10.39 35.94
C ALA A 363 2.81 11.17 37.26
N SER A 364 1.85 10.81 38.11
CA SER A 364 1.65 11.43 39.43
C SER A 364 2.55 10.86 40.54
N CYS A 365 3.31 9.80 40.26
CA CYS A 365 4.16 9.15 41.24
C CYS A 365 5.59 9.73 41.22
N THR A 366 6.13 10.02 42.39
CA THR A 366 7.53 10.46 42.57
C THR A 366 8.48 9.29 42.89
N GLY A 367 8.03 8.06 42.63
CA GLY A 367 8.82 6.85 42.82
C GLY A 367 9.70 6.54 41.63
N TRP A 368 10.60 5.60 41.83
CA TRP A 368 11.60 5.20 40.85
C TRP A 368 11.29 3.82 40.30
N ALA A 369 11.71 3.57 39.07
CA ALA A 369 11.60 2.27 38.44
C ALA A 369 12.81 1.40 38.80
N GLU A 370 12.54 0.23 39.37
CA GLU A 370 13.56 -0.78 39.68
C GLU A 370 13.34 -2.06 38.88
N LYS A 371 14.43 -2.79 38.64
CA LYS A 371 14.38 -4.06 37.92
C LYS A 371 13.77 -5.14 38.79
N ARG A 372 12.68 -5.72 38.33
CA ARG A 372 12.05 -6.91 38.92
C ARG A 372 12.47 -8.21 38.24
N GLY A 373 12.74 -8.17 36.94
CA GLY A 373 13.03 -9.36 36.16
C GLY A 373 13.19 -9.08 34.67
N ILE A 374 13.03 -10.11 33.86
CA ILE A 374 13.06 -10.04 32.40
C ILE A 374 11.71 -10.49 31.86
N GLY A 375 11.14 -9.69 30.97
CA GLY A 375 9.87 -9.99 30.32
C GLY A 375 10.01 -11.02 29.20
N LYS A 376 8.86 -11.35 28.58
CA LYS A 376 8.82 -12.26 27.43
C LYS A 376 9.63 -11.71 26.24
N PRO A 377 10.32 -12.57 25.46
CA PRO A 377 10.98 -12.16 24.23
C PRO A 377 9.97 -11.62 23.22
N ARG A 378 10.30 -10.50 22.56
CA ARG A 378 9.52 -9.97 21.44
C ARG A 378 10.27 -10.15 20.13
N VAL A 379 9.65 -10.82 19.18
CA VAL A 379 10.20 -10.98 17.83
C VAL A 379 10.11 -9.66 17.08
N ILE A 380 11.21 -9.24 16.47
CA ILE A 380 11.32 -8.05 15.63
C ILE A 380 11.78 -8.47 14.24
N VAL A 381 11.13 -7.91 13.23
CA VAL A 381 11.43 -8.19 11.83
C VAL A 381 11.96 -6.92 11.15
N GLY A 382 12.91 -7.09 10.24
CA GLY A 382 13.57 -6.03 9.50
C GLY A 382 14.27 -6.55 8.25
N THR A 383 15.05 -5.72 7.59
CA THR A 383 15.64 -6.05 6.28
C THR A 383 17.05 -6.61 6.33
N GLY A 384 17.67 -6.66 7.52
CA GLY A 384 19.08 -7.05 7.69
C GLY A 384 20.00 -5.99 7.07
N GLY A 385 20.71 -5.24 7.91
CA GLY A 385 21.52 -4.10 7.43
C GLY A 385 21.35 -2.82 8.23
N GLY A 386 21.26 -2.92 9.56
CA GLY A 386 21.46 -1.75 10.42
C GLY A 386 22.87 -1.18 10.22
N SER A 387 23.02 0.13 10.47
CA SER A 387 24.26 0.93 10.33
C SER A 387 25.51 0.37 11.05
N SER A 388 25.36 -0.68 11.86
CA SER A 388 26.46 -1.34 12.54
C SER A 388 27.06 -2.53 11.78
N GLY A 389 26.53 -2.92 10.60
CA GLY A 389 27.08 -4.01 9.77
C GLY A 389 27.11 -5.41 10.40
N MET A 390 26.69 -5.54 11.66
CA MET A 390 27.01 -6.70 12.50
C MET A 390 25.93 -7.79 12.46
N LEU A 391 24.74 -7.50 11.90
CA LEU A 391 23.58 -8.39 11.96
C LEU A 391 22.88 -8.44 10.59
N ASN A 392 23.34 -9.36 9.73
CA ASN A 392 22.68 -9.75 8.47
C ASN A 392 21.42 -10.60 8.72
N THR A 393 20.58 -10.20 9.68
CA THR A 393 19.40 -10.97 10.07
C THR A 393 18.14 -10.14 9.88
N SER A 394 17.23 -10.66 9.06
CA SER A 394 15.88 -10.12 8.86
C SER A 394 14.99 -10.26 10.10
N GLN A 395 15.43 -10.95 11.15
CA GLN A 395 14.67 -11.15 12.39
C GLN A 395 15.59 -11.32 13.60
N TYR A 396 15.24 -10.65 14.71
CA TYR A 396 15.90 -10.73 16.02
C TYR A 396 14.87 -10.66 17.16
N ASN A 397 15.29 -10.91 18.40
CA ASN A 397 14.45 -10.82 19.60
C ASN A 397 14.84 -9.61 20.45
N ILE A 398 13.87 -8.95 21.10
CA ILE A 398 14.14 -7.99 22.18
C ILE A 398 13.78 -8.66 23.50
N LEU A 399 14.70 -8.62 24.45
CA LEU A 399 14.47 -9.00 25.84
C LEU A 399 14.50 -7.75 26.70
N ALA A 400 13.33 -7.34 27.16
CA ALA A 400 13.16 -6.14 27.96
C ALA A 400 13.05 -6.46 29.45
N SER A 401 13.63 -5.60 30.27
CA SER A 401 13.50 -5.72 31.73
C SER A 401 12.07 -5.41 32.17
N THR A 402 11.56 -6.17 33.12
CA THR A 402 10.30 -5.89 33.82
C THR A 402 10.61 -5.01 35.01
N LEU A 403 9.87 -3.92 35.14
CA LEU A 403 10.09 -2.88 36.14
C LEU A 403 8.93 -2.85 37.15
N ASN A 404 9.24 -2.47 38.38
CA ASN A 404 8.26 -2.11 39.40
C ASN A 404 8.60 -0.73 39.99
N CYS A 405 7.63 -0.11 40.65
CA CYS A 405 7.87 1.15 41.35
C CYS A 405 8.33 0.88 42.78
N THR A 406 9.29 1.68 43.25
CA THR A 406 9.77 1.63 44.63
C THR A 406 8.82 2.23 45.66
N LYS A 407 7.87 3.07 45.21
CA LYS A 407 6.94 3.79 46.11
C LYS A 407 5.49 3.35 45.96
N CYS A 408 4.96 3.39 44.73
CA CYS A 408 3.56 3.04 44.51
C CYS A 408 3.42 1.54 44.21
N LYS A 409 2.28 0.97 44.58
CA LYS A 409 1.94 -0.44 44.28
C LYS A 409 1.35 -0.60 42.88
N CYS A 410 1.86 0.16 41.90
CA CYS A 410 1.41 -0.01 40.52
C CYS A 410 1.85 -1.38 40.01
N SER A 411 1.06 -1.94 39.09
CA SER A 411 1.38 -3.22 38.47
C SER A 411 2.74 -3.12 37.75
N PRO A 412 3.57 -4.17 37.82
CA PRO A 412 4.82 -4.22 37.08
C PRO A 412 4.60 -3.97 35.60
N TRP A 413 5.51 -3.26 34.95
CA TRP A 413 5.44 -2.94 33.52
C TRP A 413 6.70 -3.38 32.78
N ALA A 414 6.59 -3.57 31.47
CA ALA A 414 7.75 -3.86 30.64
C ALA A 414 8.43 -2.54 30.23
N SER A 415 9.75 -2.49 30.33
CA SER A 415 10.56 -1.33 29.96
C SER A 415 10.53 -0.98 28.45
N ASP A 416 9.97 -1.87 27.62
CA ASP A 416 9.77 -1.68 26.18
C ASP A 416 8.35 -1.24 25.81
N GLN A 417 7.50 -0.93 26.78
CA GLN A 417 6.16 -0.41 26.49
C GLN A 417 6.24 0.96 25.79
N PRO A 418 5.45 1.20 24.73
CA PRO A 418 5.54 2.45 23.95
C PRO A 418 5.40 3.73 24.78
N SER A 419 4.45 3.77 25.71
CA SER A 419 4.23 4.91 26.60
C SER A 419 5.44 5.17 27.50
N TYR A 420 6.04 4.12 28.03
CA TYR A 420 7.22 4.24 28.90
C TYR A 420 8.47 4.63 28.11
N LEU A 421 8.67 4.06 26.91
CA LEU A 421 9.77 4.45 26.02
C LEU A 421 9.77 5.96 25.72
N GLN A 422 8.59 6.57 25.55
CA GLN A 422 8.47 8.01 25.31
C GLN A 422 8.86 8.87 26.53
N MET A 423 8.78 8.33 27.75
CA MET A 423 9.20 9.01 28.99
C MET A 423 10.71 8.97 29.21
N LEU A 424 11.42 8.03 28.57
CA LEU A 424 12.87 7.87 28.75
C LEU A 424 13.66 9.03 28.12
N PRO A 425 14.87 9.35 28.63
CA PRO A 425 15.78 10.28 27.99
C PRO A 425 15.99 10.00 26.50
N LYS A 426 16.10 11.05 25.68
CA LYS A 426 16.21 10.92 24.22
C LYS A 426 17.41 10.08 23.77
N ALA A 427 18.51 10.14 24.51
CA ALA A 427 19.69 9.29 24.29
C ALA A 427 19.33 7.79 24.34
N LEU A 428 18.56 7.36 25.35
CA LEU A 428 18.09 5.97 25.47
C LEU A 428 17.06 5.62 24.39
N GLN A 429 16.11 6.51 24.09
CA GLN A 429 15.14 6.30 23.02
C GLN A 429 15.81 6.03 21.66
N ASN A 430 16.94 6.70 21.40
CA ASN A 430 17.69 6.57 20.16
C ASN A 430 18.46 5.24 20.07
N LEU A 431 18.89 4.67 21.20
CA LEU A 431 19.56 3.36 21.26
C LEU A 431 18.60 2.19 20.99
N PHE A 432 17.31 2.35 21.31
CA PHE A 432 16.32 1.30 21.11
C PHE A 432 16.11 1.01 19.60
N PRO A 433 16.25 -0.23 19.11
CA PRO A 433 16.38 -0.51 17.67
C PRO A 433 15.05 -0.71 16.93
N ALA A 434 13.92 -0.71 17.64
CA ALA A 434 12.61 -1.04 17.08
C ALA A 434 11.58 0.08 17.29
N VAL A 435 10.53 0.06 16.48
CA VAL A 435 9.28 0.80 16.70
C VAL A 435 8.28 -0.17 17.32
N MET A 436 7.85 0.14 18.54
CA MET A 436 6.96 -0.71 19.33
C MET A 436 5.49 -0.30 19.14
N THR A 437 4.62 -1.29 19.02
CA THR A 437 3.18 -1.15 19.21
C THR A 437 2.74 -1.99 20.42
N HIS A 438 1.46 -1.92 20.80
CA HIS A 438 0.95 -2.63 21.97
C HIS A 438 1.29 -4.14 21.95
N ARG A 439 1.18 -4.79 20.78
CA ARG A 439 1.39 -6.25 20.63
C ARG A 439 2.50 -6.67 19.66
N LYS A 440 2.95 -5.78 18.78
CA LYS A 440 3.87 -6.10 17.66
C LYS A 440 4.98 -5.06 17.57
N ALA A 441 6.06 -5.35 16.87
CA ALA A 441 7.16 -4.40 16.74
C ALA A 441 7.97 -4.62 15.47
N VAL A 442 8.58 -3.56 14.95
CA VAL A 442 9.30 -3.58 13.66
C VAL A 442 10.63 -2.88 13.81
N CYS A 443 11.67 -3.33 13.10
CA CYS A 443 12.97 -2.68 13.14
C CYS A 443 12.91 -1.24 12.60
N LYS A 444 13.55 -0.27 13.27
CA LYS A 444 13.67 1.11 12.78
C LYS A 444 14.31 1.17 11.38
N SER A 445 15.30 0.32 11.10
CA SER A 445 15.97 0.28 9.80
C SER A 445 15.02 -0.07 8.64
N LEU A 446 13.98 -0.88 8.89
CA LEU A 446 12.98 -1.18 7.88
C LEU A 446 12.11 0.05 7.63
N VAL A 447 11.69 0.76 8.67
CA VAL A 447 10.95 2.03 8.53
C VAL A 447 11.77 3.04 7.71
N ASP A 448 13.07 3.15 8.00
CA ASP A 448 13.97 4.05 7.27
C ASP A 448 14.22 3.59 5.83
N GLN A 449 14.27 2.28 5.57
CA GLN A 449 14.36 1.73 4.21
C GLN A 449 13.11 2.02 3.39
N ILE A 450 11.91 1.85 3.98
CA ILE A 450 10.65 2.17 3.30
C ILE A 450 10.63 3.66 2.94
N ARG A 451 11.04 4.53 3.88
CA ARG A 451 11.15 5.98 3.66
C ARG A 451 12.11 6.34 2.54
N ARG A 452 13.31 5.73 2.52
CA ARG A 452 14.35 6.02 1.52
C ARG A 452 14.02 5.47 0.13
N SER A 453 13.45 4.27 0.07
CA SER A 453 13.19 3.57 -1.20
C SER A 453 11.86 3.97 -1.84
N GLY A 454 10.92 4.54 -1.09
CA GLY A 454 9.57 4.83 -1.56
C GLY A 454 8.74 3.58 -1.88
N LYS A 455 9.20 2.39 -1.47
CA LYS A 455 8.48 1.13 -1.66
C LYS A 455 7.15 1.15 -0.91
N SER A 456 6.13 0.52 -1.49
CA SER A 456 4.85 0.38 -0.79
C SER A 456 4.99 -0.55 0.43
N PRO A 457 4.11 -0.44 1.44
CA PRO A 457 4.07 -1.40 2.54
C PRO A 457 3.88 -2.85 2.05
N SER A 458 3.16 -3.04 0.94
CA SER A 458 2.95 -4.35 0.30
C SER A 458 4.25 -4.91 -0.28
N ASP A 459 5.00 -4.11 -1.03
CA ASP A 459 6.27 -4.53 -1.64
C ASP A 459 7.31 -4.81 -0.56
N SER A 460 7.33 -4.00 0.50
CA SER A 460 8.23 -4.17 1.64
C SER A 460 7.91 -5.43 2.43
N SER A 461 6.62 -5.77 2.57
CA SER A 461 6.16 -7.02 3.18
C SER A 461 6.69 -8.24 2.42
N LYS A 462 6.59 -8.23 1.08
CA LYS A 462 7.06 -9.32 0.21
C LYS A 462 8.58 -9.44 0.23
N GLU A 463 9.29 -8.32 0.19
CA GLU A 463 10.75 -8.29 0.29
C GLU A 463 11.25 -8.94 1.59
N ILE A 464 10.55 -8.69 2.70
CA ILE A 464 10.88 -9.34 3.98
C ILE A 464 10.64 -10.85 3.93
N GLU A 465 9.53 -11.27 3.33
CA GLU A 465 9.21 -12.69 3.15
C GLU A 465 10.27 -13.39 2.28
N GLU A 466 10.69 -12.76 1.18
CA GLU A 466 11.80 -13.23 0.34
C GLU A 466 13.12 -13.31 1.14
N LEU A 467 13.43 -12.31 1.97
CA LEU A 467 14.64 -12.33 2.81
C LEU A 467 14.61 -13.43 3.87
N LEU A 468 13.44 -13.71 4.46
CA LEU A 468 13.25 -14.84 5.38
C LEU A 468 13.45 -16.17 4.66
N GLN A 469 12.89 -16.30 3.46
CA GLN A 469 13.06 -17.48 2.59
C GLN A 469 14.52 -17.72 2.22
N LEU A 470 15.23 -16.68 1.77
CA LEU A 470 16.66 -16.78 1.43
C LEU A 470 17.50 -17.16 2.63
N ARG A 471 17.19 -16.63 3.82
CA ARG A 471 17.87 -17.02 5.05
C ARG A 471 17.61 -18.49 5.37
N PHE A 472 16.36 -18.94 5.23
CA PHE A 472 15.96 -20.33 5.46
C PHE A 472 16.71 -21.29 4.55
N GLU A 473 16.76 -21.00 3.25
CA GLU A 473 17.48 -21.81 2.27
C GLU A 473 18.97 -21.89 2.60
N ARG A 474 19.61 -20.78 3.00
CA ARG A 474 21.02 -20.78 3.40
C ARG A 474 21.27 -21.65 4.64
N ALA A 475 20.47 -21.47 5.69
CA ALA A 475 20.59 -22.26 6.92
C ALA A 475 20.33 -23.75 6.68
N HIS A 476 19.33 -24.07 5.84
CA HIS A 476 19.02 -25.45 5.46
C HIS A 476 20.15 -26.09 4.65
N ASN A 477 20.73 -25.35 3.70
CA ASN A 477 21.90 -25.82 2.94
C ASN A 477 23.12 -26.05 3.84
N GLN A 478 23.38 -25.19 4.82
CA GLN A 478 24.44 -25.38 5.81
C GLN A 478 24.22 -26.65 6.64
N TYR A 479 22.99 -26.83 7.15
CA TYR A 479 22.59 -28.02 7.88
C TYR A 479 22.85 -29.31 7.06
N LEU A 480 22.35 -29.38 5.82
CA LEU A 480 22.54 -30.54 4.96
C LEU A 480 24.02 -30.79 4.63
N THR A 481 24.80 -29.72 4.44
CA THR A 481 26.24 -29.82 4.16
C THR A 481 27.00 -30.41 5.35
N LEU A 482 26.74 -29.94 6.56
CA LEU A 482 27.35 -30.49 7.76
C LEU A 482 26.87 -31.90 8.07
N LEU A 483 25.59 -32.19 7.87
CA LEU A 483 25.07 -33.54 8.03
C LEU A 483 25.84 -34.49 7.10
N LYS A 484 26.11 -34.11 5.85
CA LYS A 484 26.96 -34.89 4.94
C LYS A 484 28.40 -35.06 5.46
N ILE A 485 29.01 -34.01 6.02
CA ILE A 485 30.39 -34.06 6.57
C ILE A 485 30.44 -34.98 7.79
N VAL A 486 29.57 -34.77 8.77
CA VAL A 486 29.50 -35.57 10.01
C VAL A 486 29.15 -37.02 9.69
N SER A 487 28.19 -37.27 8.78
CA SER A 487 27.85 -38.63 8.35
C SER A 487 29.00 -39.31 7.59
N ARG A 488 29.81 -38.57 6.81
CA ARG A 488 31.02 -39.13 6.17
C ARG A 488 32.10 -39.47 7.20
N GLN A 489 32.30 -38.64 8.21
CA GLN A 489 33.21 -38.92 9.33
C GLN A 489 32.71 -40.11 10.16
N ALA A 490 31.40 -40.18 10.41
CA ALA A 490 30.72 -41.26 11.11
C ALA A 490 30.63 -42.57 10.31
N ARG A 491 30.93 -42.60 9.00
CA ARG A 491 31.12 -43.87 8.26
C ARG A 491 32.33 -44.69 8.75
N THR A 492 33.13 -44.18 9.70
CA THR A 492 34.06 -45.01 10.51
C THR A 492 33.41 -45.66 11.74
N ARG A 493 32.17 -45.31 12.10
CA ARG A 493 31.33 -45.91 13.15
C ARG A 493 29.82 -45.82 12.81
N ALA A 494 29.35 -46.79 12.03
CA ALA A 494 27.98 -47.28 11.87
C ALA A 494 26.84 -46.38 11.32
N SER A 495 26.23 -46.92 10.24
CA SER A 495 24.90 -46.79 9.63
C SER A 495 24.24 -45.41 9.41
N LEU A 496 23.97 -45.15 8.13
CA LEU A 496 23.18 -44.05 7.57
C LEU A 496 21.67 -44.37 7.46
N ASP A 497 21.19 -45.43 8.13
CA ASP A 497 19.79 -45.86 8.01
C ASP A 497 18.79 -44.96 8.75
N ALA A 498 19.27 -43.97 9.52
CA ALA A 498 18.42 -42.95 10.15
C ALA A 498 18.11 -41.74 9.24
N ALA A 499 18.74 -41.64 8.07
CA ALA A 499 18.56 -40.51 7.14
C ALA A 499 17.37 -40.69 6.15
N SER A 500 16.74 -41.87 6.14
CA SER A 500 15.58 -42.21 5.31
C SER A 500 14.26 -41.56 5.76
N GLY A 501 14.25 -40.83 6.88
CA GLY A 501 13.11 -39.99 7.29
C GLY A 501 13.01 -38.64 6.57
N LEU A 502 13.83 -38.40 5.54
CA LEU A 502 13.82 -37.16 4.73
C LEU A 502 12.78 -37.18 3.60
N ASP A 503 12.01 -38.25 3.46
CA ASP A 503 10.95 -38.33 2.46
C ASP A 503 9.63 -37.73 2.98
N HIS A 504 9.13 -36.75 2.22
CA HIS A 504 7.87 -36.01 2.37
C HIS A 504 7.89 -34.83 3.35
N ALA A 505 8.76 -33.85 3.12
CA ALA A 505 8.36 -32.47 3.40
C ALA A 505 7.14 -32.17 2.52
N GLY A 506 5.95 -32.15 3.13
CA GLY A 506 4.74 -31.62 2.50
C GLY A 506 4.98 -30.19 1.97
N PRO A 507 4.02 -29.62 1.22
CA PRO A 507 4.16 -28.28 0.66
C PRO A 507 4.65 -27.29 1.72
N SER A 508 5.64 -26.46 1.36
CA SER A 508 6.24 -25.45 2.23
C SER A 508 5.13 -24.68 2.97
N ALA A 509 5.06 -24.84 4.29
CA ALA A 509 4.11 -24.09 5.10
C ALA A 509 4.50 -22.59 5.07
N PRO A 510 3.54 -21.67 5.06
CA PRO A 510 3.84 -20.24 5.15
C PRO A 510 4.51 -19.93 6.50
N PHE A 511 5.44 -18.97 6.49
CA PHE A 511 6.06 -18.43 7.71
C PHE A 511 4.99 -18.01 8.75
N GLY A 512 5.33 -18.13 10.04
CA GLY A 512 4.45 -17.75 11.14
C GLY A 512 4.05 -16.26 11.11
N THR A 513 2.96 -15.92 11.78
CA THR A 513 2.60 -14.51 12.05
C THR A 513 3.04 -14.13 13.47
N TYR A 514 2.91 -12.86 13.87
CA TYR A 514 3.16 -12.45 15.26
C TYR A 514 2.31 -13.20 16.31
N GLU A 515 1.18 -13.79 15.91
CA GLU A 515 0.31 -14.59 16.79
C GLU A 515 0.81 -16.04 16.92
N ASN A 516 1.65 -16.48 15.98
CA ASN A 516 2.33 -17.76 16.01
C ASN A 516 3.84 -17.55 15.77
N PRO A 517 4.57 -16.97 16.74
CA PRO A 517 6.00 -16.69 16.60
C PRO A 517 6.84 -17.98 16.50
N THR A 518 6.28 -19.10 16.98
CA THR A 518 6.81 -20.47 16.83
C THR A 518 6.35 -21.15 15.54
N GLY A 519 5.58 -20.47 14.69
CA GLY A 519 5.16 -20.94 13.37
C GLY A 519 6.36 -21.18 12.45
N TYR A 520 6.12 -21.59 11.20
CA TYR A 520 7.18 -22.04 10.27
C TYR A 520 8.42 -21.14 10.29
N ARG A 521 9.42 -21.56 11.07
CA ARG A 521 10.78 -21.01 11.22
C ARG A 521 10.88 -19.49 10.94
N GLY A 522 10.03 -18.64 11.52
CA GLY A 522 10.11 -17.19 11.31
C GLY A 522 8.77 -16.48 11.39
N VAL A 523 8.83 -15.14 11.44
CA VAL A 523 7.65 -14.26 11.51
C VAL A 523 7.57 -13.37 10.28
N THR A 524 6.47 -13.47 9.55
CA THR A 524 6.09 -12.52 8.50
C THR A 524 5.37 -11.31 9.08
N ILE A 525 5.43 -10.21 8.35
CA ILE A 525 4.75 -8.96 8.66
C ILE A 525 3.63 -8.76 7.66
N SER A 526 2.45 -8.31 8.10
CA SER A 526 1.39 -7.93 7.16
C SER A 526 1.57 -6.50 6.66
N GLU A 527 1.14 -6.26 5.42
CA GLU A 527 1.06 -4.93 4.80
C GLU A 527 0.31 -3.92 5.69
N GLN A 528 -0.84 -4.32 6.24
CA GLN A 528 -1.67 -3.47 7.09
C GLN A 528 -0.95 -3.03 8.36
N PHE A 529 -0.18 -3.94 8.96
CA PHE A 529 0.59 -3.61 10.15
C PHE A 529 1.76 -2.66 9.82
N LEU A 530 2.48 -2.90 8.70
CA LEU A 530 3.51 -1.96 8.24
C LEU A 530 2.94 -0.57 7.96
N ALA A 531 1.78 -0.48 7.30
CA ALA A 531 1.10 0.78 7.06
C ALA A 531 0.76 1.50 8.36
N THR A 532 0.24 0.77 9.37
CA THR A 532 -0.09 1.32 10.69
C THR A 532 1.16 1.86 11.41
N VAL A 533 2.26 1.10 11.39
CA VAL A 533 3.54 1.52 12.00
C VAL A 533 4.08 2.78 11.30
N LEU A 534 4.03 2.84 9.98
CA LEU A 534 4.46 4.01 9.21
C LEU A 534 3.61 5.24 9.54
N ILE A 535 2.28 5.11 9.58
CA ILE A 535 1.37 6.20 9.95
C ILE A 535 1.70 6.70 11.35
N SER A 536 1.94 5.81 12.32
CA SER A 536 2.34 6.19 13.68
C SER A 536 3.66 6.95 13.67
N ALA A 537 4.67 6.43 12.98
CA ALA A 537 6.00 7.03 12.90
C ALA A 537 5.98 8.41 12.20
N TYR A 538 5.15 8.59 11.17
CA TYR A 538 4.94 9.91 10.55
C TYR A 538 4.15 10.85 11.45
N SER A 539 3.17 10.33 12.20
CA SER A 539 2.36 11.12 13.13
C SER A 539 3.20 11.70 14.28
N GLU A 540 4.17 10.95 14.79
CA GLU A 540 5.16 11.42 15.78
C GLU A 540 6.08 12.50 15.24
N GLN A 541 6.48 12.40 13.96
CA GLN A 541 7.35 13.38 13.31
C GLN A 541 6.60 14.62 12.82
N LYS A 542 5.29 14.53 12.64
CA LYS A 542 4.43 15.59 12.09
C LYS A 542 4.61 16.95 12.79
N PRO A 543 4.66 17.06 14.14
CA PRO A 543 4.85 18.35 14.80
C PRO A 543 6.20 18.99 14.46
N TYR A 544 7.28 18.19 14.43
CA TYR A 544 8.61 18.65 14.06
C TYR A 544 8.63 19.13 12.60
N LEU A 545 8.11 18.32 11.68
CA LEU A 545 8.05 18.66 10.26
C LEU A 545 7.23 19.94 10.02
N TYR A 546 6.09 20.10 10.69
CA TYR A 546 5.31 21.33 10.63
C TYR A 546 6.01 22.52 11.27
N GLY A 547 6.74 22.31 12.36
CA GLY A 547 7.58 23.35 12.97
C GLY A 547 8.66 23.83 12.00
N HIS A 548 9.35 22.90 11.36
CA HIS A 548 10.38 23.18 10.35
C HIS A 548 9.79 23.92 9.15
N LEU A 549 8.69 23.43 8.57
CA LEU A 549 8.00 24.03 7.42
C LEU A 549 7.47 25.46 7.70
N LYS A 550 7.18 25.82 8.95
CA LYS A 550 6.76 27.20 9.30
C LYS A 550 7.88 28.21 9.09
N GLY A 551 9.14 27.80 9.21
CA GLY A 551 10.32 28.64 9.01
C GLY A 551 10.79 28.72 7.56
N VAL A 552 10.18 27.97 6.64
CA VAL A 552 10.58 27.94 5.23
C VAL A 552 9.86 29.05 4.47
N PHE A 553 10.63 29.98 3.92
CA PHE A 553 10.18 31.09 3.09
C PHE A 553 10.95 31.10 1.77
N GLY A 554 10.59 32.02 0.90
CA GLY A 554 11.19 32.17 -0.42
C GLY A 554 10.65 33.38 -1.15
N LYS A 555 11.49 33.99 -1.98
CA LYS A 555 11.13 35.09 -2.88
C LYS A 555 10.45 34.60 -4.15
N PHE A 556 10.77 33.39 -4.60
CA PHE A 556 10.21 32.80 -5.82
C PHE A 556 9.44 31.53 -5.49
N TRP A 557 8.20 31.46 -5.93
CA TRP A 557 7.39 30.27 -5.73
C TRP A 557 7.21 29.48 -7.02
N ARG A 558 7.64 28.23 -6.95
CA ARG A 558 7.36 27.22 -7.96
C ARG A 558 6.29 26.27 -7.48
N SER A 559 5.20 26.12 -8.22
CA SER A 559 4.18 25.10 -7.91
C SER A 559 4.08 24.06 -9.01
N ASP A 560 3.81 22.82 -8.60
CA ASP A 560 3.55 21.64 -9.44
C ASP A 560 4.61 21.30 -10.51
N HIS A 561 5.81 20.89 -10.08
CA HIS A 561 6.92 20.61 -11.02
C HIS A 561 7.61 19.25 -10.88
N THR A 562 7.13 18.34 -10.03
CA THR A 562 7.69 16.97 -9.96
C THR A 562 6.58 15.93 -9.93
N ARG A 563 6.37 15.32 -11.10
CA ARG A 563 5.40 14.25 -11.42
C ARG A 563 5.65 12.91 -10.70
N THR A 564 6.37 12.91 -9.58
CA THR A 564 6.88 11.69 -8.91
C THR A 564 6.18 11.36 -7.59
N LEU A 565 5.38 12.28 -7.02
CA LEU A 565 4.50 12.01 -5.87
C LEU A 565 3.04 11.97 -6.32
N ALA A 566 2.23 11.16 -5.64
CA ALA A 566 0.85 10.86 -6.01
C ALA A 566 0.01 12.15 -6.25
N GLN A 567 -0.20 12.51 -7.51
CA GLN A 567 -0.98 13.70 -7.90
C GLN A 567 -2.46 13.57 -7.56
N LYS A 568 -2.97 12.35 -7.60
CA LYS A 568 -4.38 12.02 -7.45
C LYS A 568 -4.50 10.86 -6.48
N VAL A 569 -5.14 11.11 -5.35
CA VAL A 569 -5.46 10.09 -4.35
C VAL A 569 -6.95 9.86 -4.42
N GLU A 570 -7.34 8.65 -4.81
CA GLU A 570 -8.74 8.23 -4.79
C GLU A 570 -9.06 7.71 -3.40
N LEU A 571 -9.80 8.49 -2.63
CA LEU A 571 -10.35 8.10 -1.34
C LEU A 571 -11.77 7.58 -1.52
N LEU A 572 -12.26 6.83 -0.53
CA LEU A 572 -13.69 6.44 -0.47
C LEU A 572 -14.62 7.66 -0.47
N SER A 573 -14.14 8.81 0.00
CA SER A 573 -14.84 10.10 0.04
C SER A 573 -14.76 10.90 -1.26
N GLY A 574 -14.01 10.44 -2.26
CA GLY A 574 -13.79 11.15 -3.52
C GLY A 574 -12.31 11.28 -3.88
N VAL A 575 -12.07 11.98 -4.98
CA VAL A 575 -10.72 12.24 -5.47
C VAL A 575 -10.14 13.45 -4.75
N MET A 576 -8.92 13.33 -4.26
CA MET A 576 -8.12 14.43 -3.77
C MET A 576 -6.89 14.60 -4.64
N TRP A 577 -6.44 15.84 -4.78
CA TRP A 577 -5.27 16.25 -5.52
C TRP A 577 -4.18 16.72 -4.57
N SER A 578 -2.94 16.34 -4.85
CA SER A 578 -1.78 16.78 -4.08
C SER A 578 -1.20 18.04 -4.71
N PHE A 579 -1.12 19.14 -3.95
CA PHE A 579 -0.55 20.40 -4.40
C PHE A 579 0.62 20.84 -3.52
N CYS A 580 1.78 21.09 -4.12
CA CYS A 580 3.01 21.47 -3.43
C CYS A 580 3.63 22.72 -4.05
N THR A 581 4.08 23.63 -3.19
CA THR A 581 4.84 24.84 -3.57
C THR A 581 6.24 24.77 -2.96
N PHE A 582 7.23 25.16 -3.76
CA PHE A 582 8.63 25.18 -3.41
C PHE A 582 9.20 26.59 -3.57
N ASN A 583 10.25 26.90 -2.82
CA ASN A 583 11.01 28.14 -2.96
C ASN A 583 12.12 28.02 -4.02
N GLU A 584 12.89 29.09 -4.20
CA GLU A 584 14.09 29.14 -5.03
C GLU A 584 15.16 28.10 -4.66
N LEU A 585 15.17 27.60 -3.41
CA LEU A 585 16.09 26.58 -2.91
C LEU A 585 15.53 25.15 -2.98
N TRP A 586 14.36 24.95 -3.61
CA TRP A 586 13.67 23.65 -3.68
C TRP A 586 13.22 23.08 -2.33
N GLU A 587 13.13 23.93 -1.32
CA GLU A 587 12.52 23.56 -0.06
C GLU A 587 11.00 23.61 -0.21
N VAL A 588 10.32 22.64 0.38
CA VAL A 588 8.86 22.60 0.41
C VAL A 588 8.38 23.77 1.28
N VAL A 589 7.76 24.77 0.65
CA VAL A 589 7.19 25.93 1.35
C VAL A 589 5.87 25.54 1.99
N SER A 590 5.05 24.77 1.27
CA SER A 590 3.81 24.19 1.77
C SER A 590 3.32 23.06 0.87
N TRP A 591 2.62 22.11 1.47
CA TRP A 591 2.03 20.96 0.77
C TRP A 591 0.64 20.68 1.34
N VAL A 592 -0.37 20.64 0.47
CA VAL A 592 -1.77 20.38 0.83
C VAL A 592 -2.41 19.36 -0.09
N MET A 593 -3.45 18.69 0.43
CA MET A 593 -4.39 17.93 -0.38
C MET A 593 -5.65 18.77 -0.61
N VAL A 594 -6.09 18.87 -1.86
CA VAL A 594 -7.27 19.66 -2.27
C VAL A 594 -8.28 18.77 -3.00
N ASP A 595 -9.56 19.12 -2.96
CA ASP A 595 -10.66 18.35 -3.56
C ASP A 595 -10.74 18.48 -5.09
N SER A 596 -10.20 19.55 -5.66
CA SER A 596 -10.07 19.75 -7.10
C SER A 596 -8.77 20.46 -7.45
N ASP A 597 -8.36 20.33 -8.71
CA ASP A 597 -7.25 21.07 -9.31
C ASP A 597 -7.64 22.50 -9.73
N SER A 598 -8.84 22.96 -9.37
CA SER A 598 -9.29 24.31 -9.66
C SER A 598 -8.54 25.35 -8.81
N GLU A 599 -8.40 26.56 -9.35
CA GLU A 599 -7.82 27.68 -8.59
C GLU A 599 -8.65 28.01 -7.34
N MET A 600 -9.97 27.82 -7.41
CA MET A 600 -10.87 28.09 -6.30
C MET A 600 -10.60 27.18 -5.09
N SER A 601 -10.28 25.91 -5.32
CA SER A 601 -9.84 24.98 -4.26
C SER A 601 -8.53 25.39 -3.59
N LEU A 602 -7.66 26.13 -4.29
CA LEU A 602 -6.37 26.62 -3.78
C LEU A 602 -6.47 27.99 -3.09
N ASN A 603 -7.61 28.67 -3.11
CA ASN A 603 -7.73 30.02 -2.54
C ASN A 603 -7.40 30.03 -1.03
N LYS A 604 -7.98 29.10 -0.26
CA LYS A 604 -7.68 28.95 1.18
C LYS A 604 -6.20 28.67 1.46
N TYR A 605 -5.58 27.88 0.59
CA TYR A 605 -4.16 27.57 0.64
C TYR A 605 -3.30 28.84 0.47
N TYR A 606 -3.58 29.65 -0.55
CA TYR A 606 -2.85 30.90 -0.78
C TYR A 606 -3.10 31.96 0.29
N GLN A 607 -4.32 32.04 0.83
CA GLN A 607 -4.62 32.91 1.96
C GLN A 607 -3.79 32.51 3.20
N GLY A 608 -3.67 31.21 3.47
CA GLY A 608 -2.84 30.68 4.55
C GLY A 608 -1.36 31.05 4.38
N LEU A 609 -0.81 30.88 3.17
CA LEU A 609 0.56 31.29 2.85
C LEU A 609 0.77 32.80 3.00
N SER A 610 -0.14 33.61 2.46
CA SER A 610 -0.06 35.07 2.56
C SER A 610 -0.10 35.53 4.02
N ARG A 611 -0.97 34.91 4.84
CA ARG A 611 -1.02 35.17 6.28
C ARG A 611 0.28 34.77 6.96
N ARG A 612 0.88 33.63 6.61
CA ARG A 612 2.16 33.19 7.18
C ARG A 612 3.28 34.19 6.93
N TYR A 613 3.40 34.67 5.69
CA TYR A 613 4.39 35.68 5.30
C TYR A 613 4.19 37.00 6.07
N LYS A 614 2.94 37.49 6.13
CA LYS A 614 2.60 38.69 6.91
C LYS A 614 2.93 38.53 8.39
N MET A 615 2.58 37.40 9.00
CA MET A 615 2.84 37.14 10.43
C MET A 615 4.33 37.03 10.74
N ALA A 616 5.14 36.57 9.79
CA ALA A 616 6.58 36.46 9.92
C ALA A 616 7.33 37.76 9.56
N ALA A 617 6.60 38.82 9.16
CA ALA A 617 7.19 40.05 8.61
C ALA A 617 8.18 39.79 7.46
N VAL A 618 7.89 38.77 6.64
CA VAL A 618 8.66 38.43 5.44
C VAL A 618 7.92 38.95 4.21
N ASP A 619 8.66 39.60 3.30
CA ASP A 619 8.11 40.08 2.03
C ASP A 619 7.47 38.95 1.24
N LYS A 620 6.28 39.23 0.68
CA LYS A 620 5.58 38.26 -0.16
C LYS A 620 6.47 37.86 -1.35
N ALA A 621 6.32 36.61 -1.80
CA ALA A 621 6.99 36.14 -2.99
C ALA A 621 6.73 37.09 -4.17
N ALA A 622 7.81 37.55 -4.81
CA ALA A 622 7.77 38.50 -5.91
C ALA A 622 7.17 37.87 -7.17
N VAL A 623 7.46 36.59 -7.40
CA VAL A 623 6.99 35.85 -8.57
C VAL A 623 6.50 34.46 -8.15
N ARG A 624 5.36 34.06 -8.70
CA ARG A 624 4.79 32.71 -8.58
C ARG A 624 4.46 32.19 -9.97
N TRP A 625 4.80 30.95 -10.26
CA TRP A 625 4.27 30.25 -11.42
C TRP A 625 3.77 28.84 -11.09
N ILE A 626 2.85 28.36 -11.94
CA ILE A 626 2.18 27.08 -11.83
C ILE A 626 2.29 26.41 -13.21
N ASP A 627 2.88 25.22 -13.28
CA ASP A 627 2.97 24.46 -14.54
C ASP A 627 1.69 23.63 -14.75
N LYS A 628 0.62 24.26 -15.27
CA LYS A 628 -0.72 23.64 -15.37
C LYS A 628 -1.03 22.98 -16.72
N TRP A 629 -0.01 22.45 -17.42
CA TRP A 629 -0.15 22.05 -18.82
C TRP A 629 -0.86 20.72 -19.11
N CYS A 630 -1.41 20.01 -18.12
CA CYS A 630 -2.08 18.74 -18.37
C CYS A 630 -3.58 18.84 -18.72
N CYS A 631 -4.19 20.04 -18.69
CA CYS A 631 -5.65 20.19 -18.77
C CYS A 631 -6.19 21.29 -19.71
N VAL A 632 -5.36 21.91 -20.57
CA VAL A 632 -5.88 22.87 -21.56
C VAL A 632 -6.18 22.13 -22.86
N ASP A 633 -7.46 21.87 -23.13
CA ASP A 633 -7.91 21.37 -24.43
C ASP A 633 -7.63 22.42 -25.52
N PRO A 634 -7.13 22.04 -26.71
CA PRO A 634 -7.02 22.96 -27.86
C PRO A 634 -8.45 23.44 -28.21
N PRO A 635 -8.79 24.74 -27.99
CA PRO A 635 -8.14 25.87 -28.66
C PRO A 635 -7.54 26.97 -27.75
N TYR A 636 -7.45 26.78 -26.43
CA TYR A 636 -7.04 27.86 -25.49
C TYR A 636 -5.53 27.92 -25.19
N ALA A 637 -4.71 27.08 -25.83
CA ALA A 637 -3.26 27.09 -25.62
C ALA A 637 -2.58 28.16 -26.47
N HIS A 638 -2.00 29.19 -25.82
CA HIS A 638 -1.23 30.21 -26.53
C HIS A 638 0.02 29.58 -27.15
N SER A 639 0.24 29.82 -28.45
CA SER A 639 1.40 29.33 -29.23
C SER A 639 2.78 29.66 -28.63
N ALA A 640 2.87 30.73 -27.82
CA ALA A 640 4.09 31.19 -27.18
C ALA A 640 4.40 30.43 -25.88
N TYR A 641 3.44 29.70 -25.30
CA TYR A 641 3.60 29.02 -24.01
C TYR A 641 4.79 28.03 -23.99
N PRO A 642 4.98 27.13 -24.98
CA PRO A 642 6.11 26.20 -24.96
C PRO A 642 7.46 26.92 -24.97
N ARG A 643 7.55 28.05 -25.69
CA ARG A 643 8.74 28.90 -25.74
C ARG A 643 8.96 29.63 -24.40
N PHE A 644 7.90 30.20 -23.82
CA PHE A 644 7.94 30.85 -22.51
C PHE A 644 8.41 29.87 -21.43
N MET A 645 7.83 28.67 -21.35
CA MET A 645 8.25 27.67 -20.37
C MET A 645 9.65 27.12 -20.62
N GLY A 646 10.09 27.02 -21.88
CA GLY A 646 11.46 26.65 -22.22
C GLY A 646 12.48 27.67 -21.72
N LEU A 647 12.19 28.96 -21.91
CA LEU A 647 13.03 30.06 -21.43
C LEU A 647 12.98 30.18 -19.90
N LEU A 648 11.80 30.05 -19.30
CA LEU A 648 11.64 30.05 -17.85
C LEU A 648 12.40 28.88 -17.22
N SER A 649 12.25 27.66 -17.73
CA SER A 649 13.03 26.49 -17.27
C SER A 649 14.54 26.75 -17.37
N SER A 650 15.00 27.34 -18.47
CA SER A 650 16.42 27.71 -18.66
C SER A 650 16.89 28.83 -17.74
N ALA A 651 15.99 29.67 -17.22
CA ALA A 651 16.32 30.66 -16.20
C ALA A 651 16.64 30.00 -14.85
N PHE A 652 15.92 28.92 -14.49
CA PHE A 652 16.08 28.18 -13.23
C PHE A 652 17.29 27.26 -13.18
N PHE A 653 17.80 26.87 -14.33
CA PHE A 653 18.85 25.85 -14.44
C PHE A 653 20.06 26.43 -15.16
N ILE A 654 21.15 26.58 -14.43
CA ILE A 654 22.45 26.93 -15.00
C ILE A 654 23.35 25.71 -15.01
N ILE A 655 24.34 25.74 -15.88
CA ILE A 655 25.40 24.75 -15.87
C ILE A 655 26.36 25.16 -14.75
N ASP A 656 26.81 24.20 -13.96
CA ASP A 656 27.85 24.42 -12.96
C ASP A 656 29.13 24.96 -13.64
N GLU A 657 29.58 26.15 -13.25
CA GLU A 657 30.65 26.86 -13.95
C GLU A 657 32.00 26.14 -13.79
N GLU A 658 32.22 25.48 -12.65
CA GLU A 658 33.41 24.68 -12.40
C GLU A 658 33.45 23.47 -13.34
N ASP A 659 32.33 22.73 -13.45
CA ASP A 659 32.23 21.61 -14.40
C ASP A 659 32.36 22.09 -15.86
N MET A 660 31.83 23.26 -16.17
CA MET A 660 31.92 23.86 -17.51
C MET A 660 33.38 24.19 -17.86
N GLN A 661 34.11 24.76 -16.91
CA GLN A 661 35.53 25.07 -17.07
C GLN A 661 36.38 23.80 -17.16
N ASN A 662 36.11 22.81 -16.31
CA ASN A 662 36.76 21.50 -16.35
C ASN A 662 36.55 20.79 -17.69
N LEU A 663 35.34 20.86 -18.25
CA LEU A 663 35.02 20.29 -19.56
C LEU A 663 35.76 21.02 -20.70
N ARG A 664 35.88 22.35 -20.62
CA ARG A 664 36.65 23.15 -21.58
C ARG A 664 38.14 22.81 -21.51
N SER A 665 38.72 22.75 -20.31
CA SER A 665 40.12 22.39 -20.08
C SER A 665 40.43 20.97 -20.58
N ALA A 666 39.57 19.99 -20.29
CA ALA A 666 39.72 18.62 -20.77
C ALA A 666 39.67 18.52 -22.29
N ARG A 667 38.82 19.32 -22.96
CA ARG A 667 38.78 19.40 -24.43
C ARG A 667 40.03 20.04 -25.02
N ALA A 668 40.54 21.10 -24.39
CA ALA A 668 41.77 21.75 -24.81
C ALA A 668 42.96 20.78 -24.72
N ALA A 669 43.04 19.99 -23.65
CA ALA A 669 44.10 18.99 -23.44
C ALA A 669 44.14 17.90 -24.53
N ILE A 670 43.00 17.56 -25.14
CA ILE A 670 42.91 16.57 -26.23
C ILE A 670 42.90 17.21 -27.63
N GLY A 671 43.19 18.52 -27.73
CA GLY A 671 43.26 19.24 -29.01
C GLY A 671 41.90 19.47 -29.70
N ALA A 672 40.79 19.32 -29.00
CA ALA A 672 39.46 19.54 -29.56
C ALA A 672 39.16 21.05 -29.68
N LYS A 673 38.86 21.52 -30.91
CA LYS A 673 38.52 22.93 -31.17
C LYS A 673 37.04 23.23 -30.89
N GLY A 674 36.77 24.46 -30.44
CA GLY A 674 35.41 24.99 -30.23
C GLY A 674 34.77 24.64 -28.89
N ASP A 675 33.72 25.38 -28.55
CA ASP A 675 32.97 25.24 -27.30
C ASP A 675 32.29 23.86 -27.17
N PRO A 676 32.06 23.35 -25.94
CA PRO A 676 31.42 22.07 -25.73
C PRO A 676 29.99 22.02 -26.29
N THR A 677 29.64 20.93 -26.97
CA THR A 677 28.28 20.76 -27.51
C THR A 677 27.24 20.59 -26.40
N LYS A 678 25.96 20.92 -26.66
CA LYS A 678 24.85 20.70 -25.71
C LYS A 678 24.77 19.26 -25.17
N LYS A 679 25.13 18.26 -25.99
CA LYS A 679 25.16 16.84 -25.58
C LYS A 679 26.28 16.55 -24.60
N GLN A 680 27.45 17.17 -24.78
CA GLN A 680 28.60 17.00 -23.89
C GLN A 680 28.36 17.71 -22.55
N ILE A 681 27.83 18.92 -22.58
CA ILE A 681 27.43 19.66 -21.39
C ILE A 681 26.45 18.84 -20.55
N ARG A 682 25.37 18.31 -21.14
CA ARG A 682 24.40 17.47 -20.42
C ARG A 682 24.98 16.19 -19.82
N LYS A 683 26.08 15.68 -20.39
CA LYS A 683 26.71 14.43 -19.96
C LYS A 683 27.76 14.66 -18.86
N HIS A 684 28.42 15.82 -18.87
CA HIS A 684 29.63 16.05 -18.10
C HIS A 684 29.53 17.22 -17.11
N CYS A 685 28.49 18.05 -17.21
CA CYS A 685 28.30 19.16 -16.30
C CYS A 685 27.02 19.00 -15.49
N ARG A 686 27.11 19.26 -14.19
CA ARG A 686 25.96 19.36 -13.30
C ARG A 686 25.10 20.54 -13.70
N THR A 687 23.80 20.38 -13.49
CA THR A 687 22.85 21.48 -13.57
C THR A 687 22.61 21.97 -12.15
N VAL A 688 22.87 23.24 -11.89
CA VAL A 688 22.70 23.88 -10.58
C VAL A 688 21.69 25.02 -10.68
N ILE A 689 21.12 25.40 -9.55
CA ILE A 689 20.19 26.53 -9.46
C ILE A 689 21.01 27.77 -9.15
N PRO A 690 20.87 28.86 -9.93
CA PRO A 690 21.58 30.10 -9.65
C PRO A 690 21.18 30.68 -8.29
N GLY A 691 22.06 31.46 -7.67
CA GLY A 691 21.75 32.13 -6.40
C GLY A 691 20.51 33.04 -6.50
N PRO A 692 19.82 33.36 -5.40
CA PRO A 692 18.51 34.02 -5.41
C PRO A 692 18.45 35.31 -6.26
N GLU A 693 19.45 36.18 -6.16
CA GLU A 693 19.52 37.44 -6.93
C GLU A 693 19.75 37.22 -8.43
N GLN A 694 20.57 36.23 -8.78
CA GLN A 694 20.84 35.88 -10.17
C GLN A 694 19.61 35.22 -10.80
N LEU A 695 18.93 34.35 -10.04
CA LEU A 695 17.67 33.75 -10.45
C LEU A 695 16.60 34.81 -10.72
N GLU A 696 16.46 35.78 -9.82
CA GLU A 696 15.55 36.92 -9.96
C GLU A 696 15.77 37.68 -11.26
N LYS A 697 17.02 38.10 -11.53
CA LYS A 697 17.38 38.79 -12.77
C LYS A 697 17.02 37.97 -14.02
N ARG A 698 17.30 36.66 -14.00
CA ARG A 698 17.01 35.77 -15.13
C ARG A 698 15.50 35.60 -15.36
N VAL A 699 14.72 35.42 -14.29
CA VAL A 699 13.26 35.28 -14.38
C VAL A 699 12.63 36.58 -14.90
N HIS A 700 13.03 37.74 -14.37
CA HIS A 700 12.55 39.03 -14.87
C HIS A 700 12.89 39.27 -16.34
N ALA A 701 14.10 38.89 -16.79
CA ALA A 701 14.47 39.00 -18.19
C ALA A 701 13.57 38.15 -19.11
N VAL A 702 13.20 36.94 -18.67
CA VAL A 702 12.23 36.12 -19.40
C VAL A 702 10.87 36.80 -19.44
N ILE A 703 10.35 37.31 -18.32
CA ILE A 703 9.04 37.99 -18.28
C ILE A 703 9.01 39.20 -19.20
N GLN A 704 10.02 40.09 -19.11
CA GLN A 704 10.13 41.28 -19.96
C GLN A 704 10.14 40.94 -21.46
N SER A 705 10.79 39.84 -21.85
CA SER A 705 10.86 39.42 -23.26
C SER A 705 9.50 39.04 -23.88
N PHE A 706 8.45 38.84 -23.06
CA PHE A 706 7.08 38.58 -23.51
C PHE A 706 6.11 39.74 -23.20
N GLU A 707 6.53 40.76 -22.45
CA GLU A 707 5.73 41.96 -22.16
C GLU A 707 5.90 43.06 -23.22
N THR A 708 7.03 43.11 -23.92
CA THR A 708 7.29 44.11 -24.98
C THR A 708 6.66 43.71 -26.32
N PRO A 709 5.75 44.52 -26.91
CA PRO A 709 5.10 44.24 -28.20
C PRO A 709 5.99 44.62 -29.40
N THR A 710 7.24 44.16 -29.42
CA THR A 710 8.16 44.43 -30.54
C THR A 710 8.43 43.17 -31.34
N GLY A 711 7.71 43.07 -32.45
CA GLY A 711 8.23 42.73 -33.78
C GLY A 711 9.20 41.54 -33.92
N SER A 712 8.74 40.54 -34.67
CA SER A 712 9.48 39.40 -35.22
C SER A 712 9.83 38.29 -34.22
N CYS A 713 9.03 37.22 -34.30
CA CYS A 713 9.47 35.88 -34.00
C CYS A 713 10.56 35.51 -35.02
N SER A 714 11.79 36.00 -34.85
CA SER A 714 12.93 35.44 -35.57
C SER A 714 13.29 34.11 -34.91
N SER A 715 13.32 33.08 -35.75
CA SER A 715 13.67 31.70 -35.44
C SER A 715 15.16 31.48 -35.19
N ASP A 716 15.97 32.54 -35.17
CA ASP A 716 17.41 32.43 -35.30
C ASP A 716 18.12 33.00 -34.07
N ARG A 717 18.31 32.12 -33.07
CA ARG A 717 19.49 32.10 -32.19
C ARG A 717 19.43 30.81 -31.36
N ALA A 718 20.11 29.80 -31.88
CA ALA A 718 20.25 28.44 -31.35
C ALA A 718 21.23 28.35 -30.17
#